data_AF-A0A3D2U4H0-F1
#
_entry.id   AF-A0A3D2U4H0-F1
#
_cell.length_a   1.000
_cell.length_b   1.000
_cell.length_c   1.000
_cell.angle_alpha   90.00
_cell.angle_beta   90.00
_cell.angle_gamma   90.00
#
_symmetry.space_group_name_H-M   'P 1'
#
loop_
_entity.id
_entity.type
_entity.pdbx_description
1 polymer ?
#
loop_
_entity_poly.entity_id
_entity_poly.type
_entity_poly.pdbx_seq_one_letter_code
_entity_poly.pdbx_strand_id
1 'polypeptide(L)'
;MDQLIQERRGVTGFSFQKQPGPLGRWILIAWSVLSVLAVTAHLFSATISWTRPEIRMLRSVGDLGALVAEILEHVPSDAPLLVDTWQAPRVPADQFLERELAYWIFPRRVYSASAIRGSRRSLEEFVTTHRIGWVVHGKRLVEVEDETVESVLGPLKPGDNEVAASPGLLKTLDPLKYPAPTGWLLFGLAVVITISGGRGLLVLVGVDSQLSSTSERWGWSWLAGLAVTSLSGLLLFLCGIPVAFWLPLLPTLVLGGVVVGLRKRETGGAGADIVMTGDVRQDVANCRSRLLVPLLVLFVVVLVIAAIRGIEGFDQRMQWAYKARLMQTEPGPWDGSVFQDPDHVHFHPRYPLLVPAAEAVFGGAGGYDSVTNGGFSESTAVLIFPLTWLALGGVVIGGLGRLGSGDPVRGGVLLLMLPVWFGFGALQNNLAAFKGCPELLVGAALLSAVVAALAALGRGQGRGWWFLVGLCLVVAGLAKAEGTVAVTVLVGVAGVAAIAHRQRRVIREIVLTAVVVTLVLAIHEVVFTRGVVAGVLPDDYRQLLTVSGVVDGLWRLPGVAGKFLLEAAVAPWFGAIGLLLGVAIFQDRRGWRTLAVGWPLATCGLMLAAFCVPFLVIPDYENNLEWAAGRLVMQIAPLATWSLVVMLHRGETNPVDESVDALAGDGARVGRE
;
A
#
# COMPACT_ATOMS: atom_id res chain seq x y z
N MET A 1 2.14 -29.04 61.00
CA MET A 1 3.11 -29.55 60.02
C MET A 1 2.61 -29.43 58.57
N ASP A 2 1.48 -28.76 58.31
CA ASP A 2 0.97 -28.49 56.96
C ASP A 2 1.10 -27.03 56.50
N GLN A 3 1.72 -26.16 57.30
CA GLN A 3 2.04 -24.77 56.90
C GLN A 3 3.52 -24.58 56.51
N LEU A 4 4.34 -25.63 56.55
CA LEU A 4 5.76 -25.60 56.17
C LEU A 4 6.07 -26.22 54.79
N ILE A 5 5.04 -26.67 54.05
CA ILE A 5 5.19 -27.23 52.70
C ILE A 5 4.78 -26.23 51.60
N GLN A 6 4.10 -25.13 51.95
CA GLN A 6 3.66 -24.12 50.97
C GLN A 6 4.67 -22.99 50.67
N GLU A 7 5.76 -22.85 51.44
CA GLU A 7 6.78 -21.81 51.21
C GLU A 7 8.05 -22.27 50.46
N ARG A 8 8.10 -23.53 49.99
CA ARG A 8 9.21 -24.04 49.14
C ARG A 8 8.90 -24.16 47.64
N ARG A 9 7.95 -23.36 47.14
CA ARG A 9 7.78 -23.13 45.69
C ARG A 9 8.00 -21.66 45.33
N GLY A 10 9.03 -21.06 45.93
CA GLY A 10 9.69 -19.87 45.38
C GLY A 10 10.63 -20.29 44.25
N VAL A 11 10.34 -19.80 43.04
CA VAL A 11 11.29 -19.48 41.96
C VAL A 11 12.47 -20.44 41.76
N THR A 12 12.37 -21.33 40.78
CA THR A 12 13.46 -21.65 39.82
C THR A 12 12.86 -22.38 38.61
N GLY A 13 11.84 -21.80 38.00
CA GLY A 13 11.56 -22.06 36.60
C GLY A 13 12.57 -21.29 35.77
N PHE A 14 13.81 -21.77 35.67
CA PHE A 14 14.67 -21.38 34.55
C PHE A 14 13.86 -21.74 33.31
N SER A 15 13.33 -20.72 32.62
CA SER A 15 12.86 -20.91 31.26
C SER A 15 14.06 -21.46 30.51
N PHE A 16 14.06 -22.75 30.20
CA PHE A 16 14.95 -23.28 29.19
C PHE A 16 14.55 -22.54 27.91
N GLN A 17 15.25 -21.44 27.65
CA GLN A 17 15.23 -20.77 26.37
C GLN A 17 15.68 -21.83 25.39
N LYS A 18 14.73 -22.43 24.66
CA LYS A 18 15.08 -23.18 23.47
C LYS A 18 15.71 -22.15 22.55
N GLN A 19 17.02 -22.29 22.36
CA GLN A 19 17.69 -21.57 21.29
C GLN A 19 16.93 -21.90 20.01
N PRO A 20 16.72 -20.91 19.13
CA PRO A 20 16.06 -21.17 17.88
C PRO A 20 16.77 -22.27 17.13
N GLY A 21 16.00 -23.13 16.46
CA GLY A 21 16.56 -24.23 15.68
C GLY A 21 17.65 -23.70 14.74
N PRO A 22 18.71 -24.50 14.46
CA PRO A 22 19.88 -24.02 13.71
C PRO A 22 19.50 -23.38 12.38
N LEU A 23 18.49 -23.93 11.69
CA LEU A 23 17.97 -23.44 10.42
C LEU A 23 17.32 -22.05 10.51
N GLY A 24 16.44 -21.82 11.48
CA GLY A 24 15.81 -20.50 11.66
C GLY A 24 16.87 -19.43 11.92
N ARG A 25 17.90 -19.75 12.72
CA ARG A 25 18.98 -18.81 13.05
C ARG A 25 19.78 -18.42 11.81
N TRP A 26 20.09 -19.37 10.93
CA TRP A 26 20.74 -19.10 9.65
C TRP A 26 19.88 -18.26 8.71
N ILE A 27 18.56 -18.53 8.63
CA ILE A 27 17.63 -17.71 7.84
C ILE A 27 17.66 -16.25 8.30
N LEU A 28 17.59 -15.99 9.61
CA LEU A 28 17.68 -14.63 10.14
C LEU A 28 18.99 -13.94 9.79
N ILE A 29 20.13 -14.65 9.93
CA ILE A 29 21.44 -14.09 9.65
C ILE A 29 21.52 -13.72 8.17
N ALA A 30 21.15 -14.64 7.28
CA ALA A 30 21.12 -14.39 5.84
C ALA A 30 20.19 -13.22 5.49
N TRP A 31 18.97 -13.19 6.05
CA TRP A 31 18.02 -12.09 5.85
C TRP A 31 18.55 -10.75 6.35
N SER A 32 19.20 -10.72 7.52
CA SER A 32 19.76 -9.49 8.10
C SER A 32 20.93 -8.97 7.27
N VAL A 33 21.84 -9.85 6.85
CA VAL A 33 23.00 -9.47 6.00
C VAL A 33 22.51 -8.89 4.68
N LEU A 34 21.56 -9.54 4.02
CA LEU A 34 21.01 -9.06 2.75
C LEU A 34 20.21 -7.77 2.92
N SER A 35 19.53 -7.59 4.05
CA SER A 35 18.85 -6.33 4.37
C SER A 35 19.84 -5.18 4.55
N VAL A 36 20.95 -5.41 5.25
CA VAL A 36 22.01 -4.41 5.42
C VAL A 36 22.60 -4.03 4.05
N LEU A 37 22.95 -5.03 3.23
CA LEU A 37 23.49 -4.79 1.89
C LEU A 37 22.54 -3.95 1.02
N ALA A 38 21.24 -4.25 1.09
CA ALA A 38 20.23 -3.49 0.36
C ALA A 38 20.09 -2.05 0.86
N VAL A 39 19.98 -1.84 2.17
CA VAL A 39 19.93 -0.48 2.72
C VAL A 39 21.19 0.30 2.36
N THR A 40 22.38 -0.30 2.43
CA THR A 40 23.64 0.37 2.08
C THR A 40 23.66 0.82 0.62
N ALA A 41 23.21 -0.02 -0.32
CA ALA A 41 23.11 0.34 -1.73
C ALA A 41 22.18 1.55 -1.94
N HIS A 42 21.07 1.62 -1.20
CA HIS A 42 20.13 2.73 -1.31
C HIS A 42 20.55 3.99 -0.56
N LEU A 43 21.23 3.84 0.57
CA LEU A 43 21.80 4.95 1.32
C LEU A 43 22.77 5.75 0.44
N PHE A 44 23.55 5.07 -0.39
CA PHE A 44 24.42 5.72 -1.36
C PHE A 44 23.63 6.59 -2.36
N SER A 45 22.59 6.05 -2.99
CA SER A 45 21.75 6.81 -3.93
C SER A 45 20.96 7.94 -3.25
N ALA A 46 20.50 7.73 -2.01
CA ALA A 46 19.83 8.76 -1.23
C ALA A 46 20.79 9.89 -0.86
N THR A 47 22.02 9.57 -0.45
CA THR A 47 23.05 10.58 -0.13
C THR A 47 23.38 11.44 -1.35
N ILE A 48 23.47 10.84 -2.54
CA ILE A 48 23.63 11.60 -3.79
C ILE A 48 22.43 12.52 -4.01
N SER A 49 21.21 12.02 -3.87
CA SER A 49 19.98 12.80 -4.08
C SER A 49 19.83 13.95 -3.07
N TRP A 50 20.32 13.76 -1.85
CA TRP A 50 20.33 14.76 -0.79
C TRP A 50 21.37 15.85 -1.04
N THR A 51 22.60 15.46 -1.37
CA THR A 51 23.73 16.40 -1.56
C THR A 51 23.69 17.11 -2.91
N ARG A 52 22.99 16.54 -3.90
CA ARG A 52 22.85 17.05 -5.27
C ARG A 52 21.39 16.94 -5.72
N PRO A 53 20.49 17.80 -5.20
CA PRO A 53 19.06 17.77 -5.55
C PRO A 53 18.80 17.93 -7.05
N GLU A 54 19.70 18.58 -7.78
CA GLU A 54 19.69 18.67 -9.24
C GLU A 54 19.74 17.31 -9.94
N ILE A 55 20.44 16.31 -9.38
CA ILE A 55 20.50 14.95 -9.91
C ILE A 55 19.17 14.23 -9.69
N ARG A 56 18.51 14.45 -8.54
CA ARG A 56 17.16 13.92 -8.28
C ARG A 56 16.16 14.48 -9.29
N MET A 57 16.27 15.77 -9.59
CA MET A 57 15.43 16.44 -10.56
C MET A 57 15.66 15.94 -11.99
N LEU A 58 16.92 15.85 -12.44
CA LEU A 58 17.27 15.28 -13.75
C LEU A 58 16.78 13.84 -13.91
N ARG A 59 16.86 13.02 -12.87
CA ARG A 59 16.35 11.64 -12.90
C ARG A 59 14.82 11.56 -12.94
N SER A 60 14.13 12.49 -12.31
CA SER A 60 12.67 12.43 -12.14
C SER A 60 11.92 13.09 -13.29
N VAL A 61 12.47 14.17 -13.86
CA VAL A 61 11.88 14.91 -14.99
C VAL A 61 12.45 14.43 -16.32
N GLY A 62 13.67 13.88 -16.32
CA GLY A 62 14.34 13.41 -17.53
C GLY A 62 14.54 14.54 -18.54
N ASP A 63 14.33 14.23 -19.81
CA ASP A 63 14.52 15.17 -20.91
C ASP A 63 13.44 16.25 -21.01
N LEU A 64 12.38 16.19 -20.19
CA LEU A 64 11.31 17.19 -20.16
C LEU A 64 11.69 18.46 -19.42
N GLY A 65 12.82 18.48 -18.71
CA GLY A 65 13.17 19.59 -17.82
C GLY A 65 13.16 20.96 -18.50
N ALA A 66 13.67 21.03 -19.74
CA ALA A 66 13.74 22.28 -20.49
C ALA A 66 12.34 22.82 -20.81
N LEU A 67 11.49 21.95 -21.37
CA LEU A 67 10.11 22.25 -21.71
C LEU A 67 9.27 22.64 -20.49
N VAL A 68 9.43 21.91 -19.38
CA VAL A 68 8.71 22.22 -18.13
C VAL A 68 9.06 23.62 -17.65
N ALA A 69 10.34 24.00 -17.65
CA ALA A 69 10.74 25.33 -17.23
C ALA A 69 10.20 26.42 -18.17
N GLU A 70 10.28 26.19 -19.48
CA GLU A 70 9.75 27.09 -20.50
C GLU A 70 8.23 27.35 -20.30
N ILE A 71 7.45 26.28 -20.06
CA ILE A 71 6.02 26.37 -19.75
C ILE A 71 5.77 27.14 -18.45
N LEU A 72 6.52 26.85 -17.39
CA LEU A 72 6.35 27.51 -16.10
C LEU A 72 6.67 29.01 -16.16
N GLU A 73 7.55 29.43 -17.07
CA GLU A 73 7.97 30.82 -17.27
C GLU A 73 7.00 31.61 -18.17
N HIS A 74 6.53 31.01 -19.27
CA HIS A 74 5.79 31.71 -20.33
C HIS A 74 4.28 31.50 -20.29
N VAL A 75 3.79 30.36 -19.80
CA VAL A 75 2.36 30.02 -19.81
C VAL A 75 1.72 30.40 -18.47
N PRO A 76 0.61 31.15 -18.44
CA PRO A 76 -0.13 31.44 -17.21
C PRO A 76 -0.53 30.16 -16.45
N SER A 77 -0.63 30.22 -15.12
CA SER A 77 -0.89 29.03 -14.28
C SER A 77 -2.30 28.44 -14.44
N ASP A 78 -3.24 29.25 -14.92
CA ASP A 78 -4.64 28.92 -15.17
C ASP A 78 -4.93 28.61 -16.66
N ALA A 79 -3.96 28.85 -17.54
CA ALA A 79 -4.11 28.59 -18.97
C ALA A 79 -4.09 27.08 -19.26
N PRO A 80 -5.06 26.55 -20.04
CA PRO A 80 -5.02 25.18 -20.50
C PRO A 80 -3.93 24.99 -21.54
N LEU A 81 -3.41 23.76 -21.61
CA LEU A 81 -2.33 23.38 -22.52
C LEU A 81 -2.72 22.13 -23.31
N LEU A 82 -2.58 22.17 -24.63
CA LEU A 82 -2.77 21.01 -25.49
C LEU A 82 -1.41 20.35 -25.77
N VAL A 83 -1.34 19.03 -25.71
CA VAL A 83 -0.12 18.27 -25.97
C VAL A 83 -0.34 17.34 -27.15
N ASP A 84 0.55 17.40 -28.14
CA ASP A 84 0.60 16.52 -29.32
C ASP A 84 2.01 15.93 -29.45
N THR A 85 2.20 14.72 -28.95
CA THR A 85 3.54 14.12 -28.84
C THR A 85 3.76 12.94 -29.79
N TRP A 86 4.87 12.98 -30.56
CA TRP A 86 5.38 11.84 -31.33
C TRP A 86 6.42 11.07 -30.50
N GLN A 87 6.23 9.77 -30.29
CA GLN A 87 7.27 8.85 -29.79
C GLN A 87 7.89 8.00 -30.92
N ALA A 88 9.21 7.83 -30.88
CA ALA A 88 10.03 7.02 -31.79
C ALA A 88 9.81 5.48 -31.63
N PRO A 89 10.13 4.64 -32.64
CA PRO A 89 9.36 3.44 -33.02
C PRO A 89 9.59 2.14 -32.24
N ARG A 90 10.20 2.14 -31.04
CA ARG A 90 10.61 0.88 -30.37
C ARG A 90 10.30 0.75 -28.88
N VAL A 91 9.34 1.51 -28.35
CA VAL A 91 8.88 1.33 -26.97
C VAL A 91 7.34 1.34 -26.98
N PRO A 92 6.65 0.37 -26.36
CA PRO A 92 5.22 0.52 -26.17
C PRO A 92 5.00 1.60 -25.09
N ALA A 93 4.48 2.77 -25.48
CA ALA A 93 3.56 3.62 -24.71
C ALA A 93 3.54 5.08 -25.19
N ASP A 94 2.70 5.27 -26.20
CA ASP A 94 2.30 6.50 -26.90
C ASP A 94 1.63 7.56 -25.99
N GLN A 95 1.71 7.41 -24.66
CA GLN A 95 0.90 8.14 -23.67
C GLN A 95 1.70 8.59 -22.43
N PHE A 96 2.99 8.27 -22.31
CA PHE A 96 3.74 8.57 -21.08
C PHE A 96 4.20 10.03 -20.97
N LEU A 97 4.50 10.69 -22.08
CA LEU A 97 5.10 12.03 -22.04
C LEU A 97 4.12 13.11 -21.56
N GLU A 98 2.89 13.10 -22.09
CA GLU A 98 1.84 14.08 -21.76
C GLU A 98 1.42 13.97 -20.29
N ARG A 99 1.36 12.73 -19.78
CA ARG A 99 1.07 12.43 -18.38
C ARG A 99 2.19 12.95 -17.48
N GLU A 100 3.43 12.63 -17.82
CA GLU A 100 4.58 13.10 -17.04
C GLU A 100 4.64 14.62 -16.99
N LEU A 101 4.42 15.27 -18.12
CA LEU A 101 4.37 16.72 -18.23
C LEU A 101 3.28 17.32 -17.31
N ALA A 102 2.06 16.79 -17.35
CA ALA A 102 0.92 17.27 -16.55
C ALA A 102 1.20 17.31 -15.04
N TYR A 103 1.95 16.34 -14.52
CA TYR A 103 2.36 16.35 -13.11
C TYR A 103 3.29 17.51 -12.76
N TRP A 104 4.25 17.81 -13.64
CA TRP A 104 5.28 18.82 -13.38
C TRP A 104 4.79 20.25 -13.58
N ILE A 105 3.81 20.47 -14.47
CA ILE A 105 3.26 21.82 -14.77
C ILE A 105 1.94 22.13 -14.03
N PHE A 106 1.49 21.24 -13.14
CA PHE A 106 0.33 21.42 -12.27
C PHE A 106 0.35 22.80 -11.57
N PRO A 107 -0.79 23.50 -11.41
CA PRO A 107 -2.18 23.05 -11.56
C PRO A 107 -2.80 23.21 -12.95
N ARG A 108 -2.01 23.42 -14.00
CA ARG A 108 -2.54 23.61 -15.37
C ARG A 108 -3.35 22.41 -15.83
N ARG A 109 -4.43 22.68 -16.56
CA ARG A 109 -5.20 21.66 -17.28
C ARG A 109 -4.43 21.24 -18.52
N VAL A 110 -4.22 19.93 -18.67
CA VAL A 110 -3.48 19.37 -19.81
C VAL A 110 -4.42 18.48 -20.60
N TYR A 111 -4.54 18.75 -21.90
CA TYR A 111 -5.36 18.01 -22.84
C TYR A 111 -4.50 17.26 -23.85
N SER A 112 -4.96 16.08 -24.26
CA SER A 112 -4.25 15.25 -25.23
C SER A 112 -4.83 15.42 -26.63
N ALA A 113 -4.03 15.93 -27.57
CA ALA A 113 -4.43 16.07 -28.96
C ALA A 113 -4.74 14.70 -29.60
N SER A 114 -3.95 13.67 -29.25
CA SER A 114 -4.17 12.30 -29.72
C SER A 114 -5.52 11.73 -29.25
N ALA A 115 -5.89 11.97 -27.99
CA ALA A 115 -7.18 11.57 -27.43
C ALA A 115 -8.35 12.28 -28.13
N ILE A 116 -8.20 13.57 -28.39
CA ILE A 116 -9.24 14.38 -29.06
C ILE A 116 -9.41 13.93 -30.51
N ARG A 117 -8.31 13.73 -31.27
CA ARG A 117 -8.32 13.22 -32.66
C ARG A 117 -8.92 11.81 -32.76
N GLY A 118 -8.73 10.98 -31.73
CA GLY A 118 -9.37 9.66 -31.61
C GLY A 118 -10.88 9.72 -31.35
N SER A 119 -11.42 10.88 -31.00
CA SER A 119 -12.84 11.11 -30.81
C SER A 119 -13.53 11.61 -32.10
N ARG A 120 -14.86 11.76 -32.09
CA ARG A 120 -15.61 12.32 -33.24
C ARG A 120 -15.53 13.86 -33.35
N ARG A 121 -14.74 14.51 -32.51
CA ARG A 121 -14.65 15.98 -32.42
C ARG A 121 -13.46 16.51 -33.21
N SER A 122 -13.60 17.73 -33.74
CA SER A 122 -12.48 18.39 -34.41
C SER A 122 -11.55 19.04 -33.38
N LEU A 123 -10.24 18.97 -33.63
CA LEU A 123 -9.24 19.55 -32.74
C LEU A 123 -9.34 21.08 -32.70
N GLU A 124 -9.63 21.69 -33.85
CA GLU A 124 -9.83 23.14 -34.01
C GLU A 124 -11.01 23.66 -33.17
N GLU A 125 -12.15 22.98 -33.24
CA GLU A 125 -13.33 23.32 -32.42
C GLU A 125 -13.02 23.15 -30.93
N PHE A 126 -12.27 22.12 -30.55
CA PHE A 126 -11.89 21.89 -29.17
C PHE A 126 -10.99 23.02 -28.62
N VAL A 127 -9.94 23.39 -29.36
CA VAL A 127 -9.01 24.48 -29.03
C VAL A 127 -9.76 25.80 -28.88
N THR A 128 -10.65 26.11 -29.82
CA THR A 128 -11.46 27.33 -29.81
C THR A 128 -12.41 27.36 -28.62
N THR A 129 -13.10 26.24 -28.36
CA THR A 129 -14.09 26.12 -27.27
C THR A 129 -13.42 26.29 -25.90
N HIS A 130 -12.24 25.69 -25.71
CA HIS A 130 -11.50 25.72 -24.45
C HIS A 130 -10.50 26.87 -24.35
N ARG A 131 -10.44 27.75 -25.38
CA ARG A 131 -9.53 28.91 -25.46
C ARG A 131 -8.08 28.54 -25.21
N ILE A 132 -7.61 27.48 -25.86
CA ILE A 132 -6.25 26.99 -25.70
C ILE A 132 -5.32 27.85 -26.55
N GLY A 133 -4.50 28.69 -25.90
CA GLY A 133 -3.48 29.52 -26.59
C GLY A 133 -2.11 28.87 -26.68
N TRP A 134 -1.89 27.72 -26.04
CA TRP A 134 -0.57 27.09 -25.92
C TRP A 134 -0.62 25.61 -26.24
N VAL A 135 0.30 25.18 -27.12
CA VAL A 135 0.41 23.81 -27.61
C VAL A 135 1.83 23.31 -27.41
N VAL A 136 1.97 22.07 -26.97
CA VAL A 136 3.24 21.35 -26.97
C VAL A 136 3.26 20.41 -28.16
N HIS A 137 4.20 20.62 -29.07
CA HIS A 137 4.42 19.78 -30.23
C HIS A 137 5.83 19.18 -30.18
N GLY A 138 5.93 17.86 -30.00
CA GLY A 138 7.21 17.22 -29.68
C GLY A 138 7.74 17.65 -28.30
N LYS A 139 8.89 18.35 -28.27
CA LYS A 139 9.47 18.94 -27.04
C LYS A 139 9.48 20.48 -27.05
N ARG A 140 8.68 21.12 -27.90
CA ARG A 140 8.60 22.59 -28.02
C ARG A 140 7.26 23.11 -27.55
N LEU A 141 7.29 24.27 -26.89
CA LEU A 141 6.12 25.08 -26.62
C LEU A 141 5.85 26.01 -27.81
N VAL A 142 4.60 26.08 -28.25
CA VAL A 142 4.16 26.92 -29.36
C VAL A 142 2.89 27.67 -28.96
N GLU A 143 2.83 28.96 -29.29
CA GLU A 143 1.67 29.81 -29.09
C GLU A 143 0.71 29.73 -30.30
N VAL A 144 -0.58 29.70 -30.04
CA VAL A 144 -1.65 29.64 -31.05
C VAL A 144 -2.39 30.97 -31.04
N GLU A 145 -1.87 31.95 -31.77
CA GLU A 145 -2.46 33.30 -31.85
C GLU A 145 -3.37 33.46 -33.09
N ASP A 146 -2.84 33.21 -34.30
CA ASP A 146 -3.51 33.51 -35.58
C ASP A 146 -3.52 32.33 -36.58
N GLU A 147 -2.94 31.18 -36.19
CA GLU A 147 -2.82 29.98 -37.02
C GLU A 147 -3.81 28.89 -36.58
N THR A 148 -4.30 28.08 -37.51
CA THR A 148 -5.09 26.88 -37.17
C THR A 148 -4.25 25.92 -36.35
N VAL A 149 -4.83 25.22 -35.37
CA VAL A 149 -4.03 24.29 -34.55
C VAL A 149 -3.36 23.20 -35.40
N GLU A 150 -4.03 22.77 -36.48
CA GLU A 150 -3.48 21.77 -37.40
C GLU A 150 -2.30 22.29 -38.25
N SER A 151 -2.18 23.61 -38.49
CA SER A 151 -0.99 24.17 -39.14
C SER A 151 0.21 24.21 -38.20
N VAL A 152 -0.04 24.42 -36.91
CA VAL A 152 0.98 24.34 -35.84
C VAL A 152 1.45 22.90 -35.64
N LEU A 153 0.52 21.93 -35.70
CA LEU A 153 0.77 20.50 -35.51
C LEU A 153 1.21 19.77 -36.80
N GLY A 154 1.82 20.49 -37.75
CA GLY A 154 2.37 19.93 -38.98
C GLY A 154 3.44 18.84 -38.74
N PRO A 155 3.97 18.20 -39.79
CA PRO A 155 4.96 17.13 -39.62
C PRO A 155 6.24 17.64 -38.94
N LEU A 156 6.63 16.98 -37.84
CA LEU A 156 7.87 17.24 -37.11
C LEU A 156 9.10 17.11 -38.02
N LYS A 157 9.99 18.09 -37.99
CA LYS A 157 11.25 18.06 -38.74
C LYS A 157 12.35 17.33 -37.94
N PRO A 158 13.34 16.71 -38.62
CA PRO A 158 14.50 16.13 -37.94
C PRO A 158 15.23 17.20 -37.11
N GLY A 159 15.40 16.96 -35.81
CA GLY A 159 16.04 17.91 -34.86
C GLY A 159 15.06 18.69 -33.98
N ASP A 160 13.74 18.60 -34.20
CA ASP A 160 12.74 19.28 -33.37
C ASP A 160 12.60 18.71 -31.94
N ASN A 161 13.34 17.64 -31.64
CA ASN A 161 13.39 16.97 -30.33
C ASN A 161 14.57 17.42 -29.45
N GLU A 162 15.42 18.33 -29.93
CA GLU A 162 16.59 18.82 -29.18
C GLU A 162 16.35 20.24 -28.67
N VAL A 163 15.94 20.35 -27.41
CA VAL A 163 15.95 21.62 -26.66
C VAL A 163 17.10 21.55 -25.66
N ALA A 164 18.06 22.48 -25.78
CA ALA A 164 19.20 22.54 -24.88
C ALA A 164 18.73 22.89 -23.45
N ALA A 165 19.09 22.06 -22.47
CA ALA A 165 18.76 22.31 -21.08
C ALA A 165 19.44 23.61 -20.58
N SER A 166 18.65 24.58 -20.12
CA SER A 166 19.18 25.83 -19.58
C SER A 166 19.53 25.66 -18.08
N PRO A 167 20.74 26.02 -17.60
CA PRO A 167 21.19 25.75 -16.23
C PRO A 167 20.35 26.39 -15.10
N GLY A 168 19.48 27.36 -15.41
CA GLY A 168 18.55 28.00 -14.45
C GLY A 168 17.37 27.12 -14.03
N LEU A 169 17.13 26.01 -14.74
CA LEU A 169 16.00 25.06 -14.59
C LEU A 169 15.69 24.58 -13.17
N LEU A 170 16.73 24.48 -12.33
CA LEU A 170 16.72 23.61 -11.15
C LEU A 170 16.11 24.25 -9.89
N LYS A 171 15.83 25.56 -9.91
CA LYS A 171 15.34 26.29 -8.72
C LYS A 171 13.82 26.31 -8.58
N THR A 172 13.09 25.98 -9.64
CA THR A 172 11.64 26.23 -9.76
C THR A 172 10.75 25.01 -9.51
N LEU A 173 11.29 23.78 -9.57
CA LEU A 173 10.49 22.57 -9.33
C LEU A 173 10.28 22.29 -7.84
N ASP A 174 9.20 22.87 -7.36
CA ASP A 174 8.78 22.88 -5.98
C ASP A 174 8.34 21.49 -5.44
N PRO A 175 7.81 20.50 -6.22
CA PRO A 175 7.39 19.19 -5.67
C PRO A 175 8.56 18.32 -5.16
N LEU A 176 9.77 18.61 -5.63
CA LEU A 176 11.00 17.94 -5.24
C LEU A 176 11.69 18.62 -4.05
N LYS A 177 11.23 19.80 -3.62
CA LYS A 177 11.77 20.48 -2.45
C LYS A 177 11.36 19.72 -1.18
N TYR A 178 12.29 19.65 -0.24
CA TYR A 178 12.00 19.07 1.06
C TYR A 178 11.03 19.95 1.83
N PRO A 179 10.14 19.36 2.66
CA PRO A 179 9.27 20.12 3.54
C PRO A 179 10.04 21.10 4.40
N ALA A 180 9.46 22.28 4.61
CA ALA A 180 9.89 23.20 5.65
C ALA A 180 9.73 22.54 7.04
N PRO A 181 10.42 23.04 8.09
CA PRO A 181 10.28 22.51 9.45
C PRO A 181 8.83 22.45 9.95
N THR A 182 8.04 23.45 9.58
CA THR A 182 6.58 23.55 9.77
C THR A 182 5.82 22.41 9.09
N GLY A 183 6.12 22.12 7.81
CA GLY A 183 5.56 20.98 7.09
C GLY A 183 5.88 19.63 7.75
N TRP A 184 7.14 19.43 8.19
CA TRP A 184 7.51 18.22 8.95
C TRP A 184 6.77 18.11 10.29
N LEU A 185 6.57 19.23 10.98
CA LEU A 185 5.82 19.27 12.23
C LEU A 185 4.33 18.94 12.02
N LEU A 186 3.70 19.48 10.97
CA LEU A 186 2.32 19.19 10.62
C LEU A 186 2.13 17.73 10.18
N PHE A 187 3.07 17.17 9.42
CA PHE A 187 3.09 15.74 9.11
C PHE A 187 3.17 14.90 10.39
N GLY A 188 4.08 15.22 11.31
CA GLY A 188 4.19 14.54 12.60
C GLY A 188 2.90 14.61 13.42
N LEU A 189 2.25 15.78 13.44
CA LEU A 189 0.96 15.96 14.09
C LEU A 189 -0.15 15.11 13.44
N ALA A 190 -0.21 15.06 12.11
CA ALA A 190 -1.16 14.22 11.37
C ALA A 190 -0.97 12.73 11.69
N VAL A 191 0.28 12.26 11.81
CA VAL A 191 0.59 10.89 12.25
C VAL A 191 0.07 10.62 13.65
N VAL A 192 0.31 11.54 14.61
CA VAL A 192 -0.16 11.40 16.00
C VAL A 192 -1.69 11.39 16.08
N ILE A 193 -2.38 12.28 15.36
CA ILE A 193 -3.85 12.32 15.30
C ILE A 193 -4.39 11.01 14.73
N THR A 194 -3.79 10.54 13.62
CA THR A 194 -4.17 9.30 12.96
C THR A 194 -4.08 8.11 13.92
N ILE A 195 -2.94 7.96 14.61
CA ILE A 195 -2.76 6.88 15.58
C ILE A 195 -3.73 7.02 16.75
N SER A 196 -3.91 8.22 17.29
CA SER A 196 -4.80 8.47 18.42
C SER A 196 -6.26 8.13 18.10
N GLY A 197 -6.73 8.51 16.91
CA GLY A 197 -8.08 8.17 16.45
C GLY A 197 -8.26 6.71 16.12
N GLY A 198 -7.25 6.06 15.52
CA GLY A 198 -7.26 4.62 15.34
C GLY A 198 -7.33 3.86 16.66
N ARG A 199 -6.59 4.30 17.68
CA ARG A 199 -6.73 3.76 19.05
C ARG A 199 -8.14 3.97 19.60
N GLY A 200 -8.72 5.16 19.40
CA GLY A 200 -10.11 5.44 19.76
C GLY A 200 -11.10 4.47 19.11
N LEU A 201 -10.93 4.20 17.82
CA LEU A 201 -11.72 3.20 17.11
C LEU A 201 -11.55 1.80 17.71
N LEU A 202 -10.32 1.37 18.02
CA LEU A 202 -10.06 0.07 18.65
C LEU A 202 -10.73 -0.07 20.02
N VAL A 203 -10.76 1.01 20.82
CA VAL A 203 -11.49 1.05 22.10
C VAL A 203 -12.99 0.93 21.85
N LEU A 204 -13.54 1.68 20.90
CA LEU A 204 -14.97 1.65 20.58
C LEU A 204 -15.44 0.27 20.11
N VAL A 205 -14.63 -0.43 19.32
CA VAL A 205 -14.96 -1.80 18.87
C VAL A 205 -14.57 -2.88 19.87
N GLY A 206 -14.03 -2.50 21.04
CA GLY A 206 -13.67 -3.41 22.12
C GLY A 206 -12.47 -4.32 21.84
N VAL A 207 -11.60 -3.92 20.90
CA VAL A 207 -10.38 -4.68 20.53
C VAL A 207 -9.17 -4.23 21.37
N ASP A 208 -9.06 -2.96 21.76
CA ASP A 208 -7.86 -2.42 22.46
C ASP A 208 -7.47 -3.23 23.70
N SER A 209 -8.45 -3.66 24.51
CA SER A 209 -8.23 -4.47 25.72
C SER A 209 -7.77 -5.90 25.44
N GLN A 210 -7.96 -6.39 24.21
CA GLN A 210 -7.56 -7.73 23.78
C GLN A 210 -6.17 -7.75 23.13
N LEU A 211 -5.56 -6.58 22.93
CA LEU A 211 -4.23 -6.49 22.30
C LEU A 211 -3.13 -6.83 23.32
N SER A 212 -2.29 -7.77 22.92
CA SER A 212 -1.32 -8.48 23.76
C SER A 212 -0.05 -7.68 24.04
N SER A 213 0.30 -6.74 23.17
CA SER A 213 1.54 -5.97 23.28
C SER A 213 1.38 -4.52 22.84
N THR A 214 2.29 -3.67 23.32
CA THR A 214 2.36 -2.26 22.91
C THR A 214 2.61 -2.13 21.40
N SER A 215 3.47 -2.95 20.81
CA SER A 215 3.74 -2.96 19.37
C SER A 215 2.50 -3.32 18.54
N GLU A 216 1.73 -4.31 19.00
CA GLU A 216 0.45 -4.67 18.38
C GLU A 216 -0.56 -3.51 18.45
N ARG A 217 -0.65 -2.83 19.61
CA ARG A 217 -1.50 -1.65 19.78
C ARG A 217 -1.13 -0.52 18.82
N TRP A 218 0.15 -0.18 18.71
CA TRP A 218 0.61 0.84 17.75
C TRP A 218 0.31 0.43 16.30
N GLY A 219 0.54 -0.84 15.97
CA GLY A 219 0.28 -1.38 14.64
C GLY A 219 -1.19 -1.23 14.24
N TRP A 220 -2.10 -1.77 15.05
CA TRP A 220 -3.54 -1.65 14.79
C TRP A 220 -4.02 -0.20 14.82
N SER A 221 -3.47 0.64 15.70
CA SER A 221 -3.88 2.05 15.81
C SER A 221 -3.50 2.83 14.56
N TRP A 222 -2.31 2.62 14.00
CA TRP A 222 -1.94 3.22 12.71
C TRP A 222 -2.84 2.72 11.58
N LEU A 223 -3.02 1.40 11.42
CA LEU A 223 -3.80 0.85 10.30
C LEU A 223 -5.26 1.29 10.33
N ALA A 224 -5.90 1.22 11.50
CA ALA A 224 -7.29 1.63 11.68
C ALA A 224 -7.44 3.15 11.52
N GLY A 225 -6.50 3.93 12.06
CA GLY A 225 -6.48 5.38 11.92
C GLY A 225 -6.30 5.82 10.48
N LEU A 226 -5.33 5.24 9.77
CA LEU A 226 -5.06 5.54 8.36
C LEU A 226 -6.28 5.21 7.51
N ALA A 227 -6.93 4.06 7.75
CA ALA A 227 -8.16 3.70 7.04
C ALA A 227 -9.27 4.74 7.25
N VAL A 228 -9.50 5.18 8.50
CA VAL A 228 -10.49 6.23 8.80
C VAL A 228 -10.15 7.55 8.11
N THR A 229 -8.90 8.00 8.21
CA THR A 229 -8.44 9.25 7.60
C THR A 229 -8.60 9.20 6.07
N SER A 230 -8.16 8.12 5.42
CA SER A 230 -8.25 7.98 3.96
C SER A 230 -9.69 7.87 3.47
N LEU A 231 -10.54 7.11 4.17
CA LEU A 231 -11.98 7.03 3.86
C LEU A 231 -12.67 8.37 4.06
N SER A 232 -12.30 9.12 5.09
CA SER A 232 -12.84 10.47 5.34
C SER A 232 -12.45 11.43 4.21
N GLY A 233 -11.19 11.39 3.75
CA GLY A 233 -10.74 12.19 2.61
C GLY A 233 -11.48 11.83 1.32
N LEU A 234 -11.67 10.53 1.07
CA LEU A 234 -12.43 10.04 -0.07
C LEU A 234 -13.90 10.49 -0.05
N LEU A 235 -14.54 10.45 1.12
CA LEU A 235 -15.92 10.91 1.30
C LEU A 235 -16.05 12.43 1.18
N LEU A 236 -15.12 13.21 1.72
CA LEU A 236 -15.11 14.67 1.56
C LEU A 236 -15.02 15.06 0.10
N PHE A 237 -14.14 14.42 -0.65
CA PHE A 237 -13.99 14.65 -2.08
C PHE A 237 -15.31 14.37 -2.82
N LEU A 238 -16.00 13.27 -2.52
CA LEU A 238 -17.32 12.99 -3.10
C LEU A 238 -18.36 14.07 -2.79
N CYS A 239 -18.27 14.70 -1.63
CA CYS A 239 -19.22 15.73 -1.21
C CYS A 239 -18.95 17.09 -1.88
N GLY A 240 -18.02 17.18 -2.84
CA GLY A 240 -17.67 18.46 -3.46
C GLY A 240 -16.83 19.34 -2.54
N ILE A 241 -16.08 18.73 -1.60
CA ILE A 241 -15.13 19.42 -0.75
C ILE A 241 -13.69 19.00 -1.10
N PRO A 242 -12.78 19.94 -1.44
CA PRO A 242 -11.38 19.61 -1.65
C PRO A 242 -10.76 18.98 -0.41
N VAL A 243 -9.86 18.02 -0.59
CA VAL A 243 -9.20 17.29 0.47
C VAL A 243 -8.09 18.14 1.09
N ALA A 244 -8.46 19.17 1.85
CA ALA A 244 -7.51 19.90 2.66
C ALA A 244 -6.98 19.00 3.77
N PHE A 245 -5.66 18.97 4.00
CA PHE A 245 -5.00 17.96 4.83
C PHE A 245 -5.62 17.77 6.24
N TRP A 246 -6.15 18.83 6.85
CA TRP A 246 -6.67 18.80 8.22
C TRP A 246 -8.13 18.32 8.32
N LEU A 247 -8.94 18.49 7.27
CA LEU A 247 -10.37 18.15 7.28
C LEU A 247 -10.61 16.64 7.47
N PRO A 248 -9.94 15.74 6.72
CA PRO A 248 -10.04 14.29 6.90
C PRO A 248 -9.53 13.78 8.25
N LEU A 249 -8.76 14.59 8.98
CA LEU A 249 -8.26 14.25 10.32
C LEU A 249 -9.28 14.52 11.42
N LEU A 250 -10.35 15.30 11.16
CA LEU A 250 -11.35 15.64 12.18
C LEU A 250 -12.04 14.41 12.78
N PRO A 251 -12.54 13.42 11.99
CA PRO A 251 -13.14 12.22 12.56
C PRO A 251 -12.16 11.43 13.44
N THR A 252 -10.90 11.34 13.01
CA THR A 252 -9.80 10.69 13.74
C THR A 252 -9.49 11.45 15.04
N LEU A 253 -9.54 12.78 15.01
CA LEU A 253 -9.36 13.62 16.21
C LEU A 253 -10.51 13.44 17.21
N VAL A 254 -11.77 13.39 16.74
CA VAL A 254 -12.95 13.08 17.56
C VAL A 254 -12.83 11.71 18.20
N LEU A 255 -12.44 10.68 17.43
CA LEU A 255 -12.18 9.34 17.94
C LEU A 255 -11.06 9.33 18.99
N GLY A 256 -10.00 10.12 18.80
CA GLY A 256 -8.94 10.29 19.80
C GLY A 256 -9.47 10.87 21.12
N GLY A 257 -10.42 11.81 21.04
CA GLY A 257 -11.14 12.36 22.18
C GLY A 257 -11.89 11.31 23.01
N VAL A 258 -12.42 10.25 22.38
CA VAL A 258 -13.09 9.14 23.07
C VAL A 258 -12.16 8.47 24.08
N VAL A 259 -10.89 8.26 23.72
CA VAL A 259 -9.88 7.66 24.62
C VAL A 259 -9.68 8.52 25.87
N VAL A 260 -9.57 9.84 25.68
CA VAL A 260 -9.38 10.80 26.78
C VAL A 260 -10.62 10.86 27.67
N GLY A 261 -11.81 10.90 27.08
CA GLY A 261 -13.08 10.96 27.80
C GLY A 261 -13.37 9.71 28.64
N LEU A 262 -13.11 8.53 28.09
CA LEU A 262 -13.31 7.26 28.81
C LEU A 262 -12.31 7.11 29.98
N ARG A 263 -11.02 7.44 29.76
CA ARG A 263 -10.02 7.42 30.83
C ARG A 263 -10.35 8.37 31.97
N LYS A 264 -10.86 9.57 31.68
CA LYS A 264 -11.27 10.56 32.69
C LYS A 264 -12.48 10.09 33.50
N ARG A 265 -13.36 9.28 32.90
CA ARG A 265 -14.53 8.70 33.58
C ARG A 265 -14.14 7.58 34.54
N GLU A 266 -13.12 6.78 34.19
CA GLU A 266 -12.57 5.74 35.06
C GLU A 266 -11.81 6.34 36.27
N THR A 267 -11.11 7.45 36.10
CA THR A 267 -10.38 8.13 37.19
C THR A 267 -11.26 9.08 38.04
N GLY A 268 -12.47 9.41 37.60
CA GLY A 268 -13.40 10.28 38.33
C GLY A 268 -14.26 9.59 39.39
N GLY A 269 -14.16 8.27 39.55
CA GLY A 269 -14.96 7.46 40.49
C GLY A 269 -14.20 6.89 41.69
N ALA A 270 -12.89 7.04 41.74
CA ALA A 270 -12.08 6.70 42.90
C ALA A 270 -11.00 7.78 43.04
N GLY A 271 -10.89 8.38 44.21
CA GLY A 271 -9.75 9.23 44.56
C GLY A 271 -8.48 8.41 44.39
N ALA A 272 -7.84 8.54 43.23
CA ALA A 272 -6.63 7.83 42.91
C ALA A 272 -5.48 8.70 43.41
N ASP A 273 -4.94 8.26 44.55
CA ASP A 273 -3.51 8.34 44.79
C ASP A 273 -2.76 8.15 43.46
N ILE A 274 -1.82 9.05 43.24
CA ILE A 274 -0.85 8.96 42.15
C ILE A 274 0.02 7.75 42.45
N VAL A 275 -0.49 6.56 42.18
CA VAL A 275 0.35 5.41 41.92
C VAL A 275 0.74 5.56 40.46
N MET A 276 1.86 6.24 40.27
CA MET A 276 2.81 5.89 39.22
C MET A 276 3.19 4.41 39.40
N THR A 277 2.28 3.48 39.13
CA THR A 277 2.62 2.10 38.77
C THR A 277 3.20 2.24 37.36
N GLY A 278 4.52 2.38 37.20
CA GLY A 278 5.44 1.36 37.67
C GLY A 278 5.56 0.22 36.65
N ASP A 279 5.04 0.35 35.43
CA ASP A 279 5.23 -0.65 34.35
C ASP A 279 5.92 -0.14 33.09
N VAL A 280 6.27 1.15 33.02
CA VAL A 280 7.08 1.70 31.91
C VAL A 280 8.54 1.21 31.98
N ARG A 281 8.99 0.70 33.14
CA ARG A 281 10.37 0.26 33.36
C ARG A 281 10.63 -1.23 33.20
N GLN A 282 9.61 -2.11 33.18
CA GLN A 282 9.83 -3.56 33.11
C GLN A 282 9.69 -4.16 31.70
N ASP A 283 8.89 -3.58 30.80
CA ASP A 283 8.75 -4.11 29.44
C ASP A 283 9.82 -3.63 28.43
N VAL A 284 10.56 -2.58 28.76
CA VAL A 284 11.73 -2.14 27.96
C VAL A 284 13.01 -2.86 28.40
N ALA A 285 13.01 -3.45 29.61
CA ALA A 285 14.20 -4.04 30.22
C ALA A 285 14.45 -5.51 29.82
N ASN A 286 13.49 -6.20 29.20
CA ASN A 286 13.76 -7.45 28.50
C ASN A 286 14.08 -7.20 27.02
N CYS A 287 15.15 -6.41 26.80
CA CYS A 287 15.92 -6.39 25.55
C CYS A 287 16.60 -7.75 25.31
N ARG A 288 15.80 -8.79 25.03
CA ARG A 288 16.28 -10.07 24.51
C ARG A 288 16.01 -10.18 23.01
N SER A 289 16.51 -9.20 22.25
CA SER A 289 17.32 -9.52 21.08
C SER A 289 18.26 -8.33 20.81
N ARG A 290 19.58 -8.58 20.79
CA ARG A 290 20.59 -7.60 20.34
C ARG A 290 20.38 -7.15 18.88
N LEU A 291 19.43 -7.78 18.17
CA LEU A 291 19.07 -7.52 16.78
C LEU A 291 17.95 -6.48 16.64
N LEU A 292 17.06 -6.31 17.64
CA LEU A 292 15.91 -5.41 17.51
C LEU A 292 16.31 -3.94 17.37
N VAL A 293 17.29 -3.49 18.16
CA VAL A 293 17.82 -2.13 18.09
C VAL A 293 18.42 -1.83 16.71
N PRO A 294 19.37 -2.62 16.17
CA PRO A 294 19.91 -2.34 14.84
C PRO A 294 18.86 -2.46 13.73
N LEU A 295 17.83 -3.30 13.87
CA LEU A 295 16.73 -3.39 12.91
C LEU A 295 15.80 -2.17 12.96
N LEU A 296 15.53 -1.63 14.14
CA LEU A 296 14.77 -0.40 14.30
C LEU A 296 15.56 0.80 13.76
N VAL A 297 16.87 0.84 13.99
CA VAL A 297 17.77 1.81 13.35
C VAL A 297 17.74 1.65 11.83
N LEU A 298 17.83 0.43 11.31
CA LEU A 298 17.73 0.15 9.87
C LEU A 298 16.40 0.67 9.31
N PHE A 299 15.29 0.48 10.04
CA PHE A 299 13.98 0.97 9.65
C PHE A 299 13.89 2.51 9.66
N VAL A 300 14.50 3.17 10.65
CA VAL A 300 14.61 4.64 10.66
C VAL A 300 15.42 5.13 9.46
N VAL A 301 16.54 4.47 9.14
CA VAL A 301 17.33 4.76 7.93
C VAL A 301 16.47 4.59 6.68
N VAL A 302 15.61 3.56 6.64
CA VAL A 302 14.64 3.33 5.57
C VAL A 302 13.63 4.48 5.42
N LEU A 303 13.06 4.97 6.52
CA LEU A 303 12.17 6.14 6.50
C LEU A 303 12.89 7.38 5.96
N VAL A 304 14.12 7.62 6.41
CA VAL A 304 14.93 8.74 5.95
C VAL A 304 15.24 8.62 4.45
N ILE A 305 15.62 7.44 3.98
CA ILE A 305 15.84 7.16 2.55
C ILE A 305 14.56 7.45 1.74
N ALA A 306 13.40 6.97 2.20
CA ALA A 306 12.12 7.22 1.53
C ALA A 306 11.81 8.72 1.44
N ALA A 307 11.92 9.44 2.55
CA ALA A 307 11.70 10.88 2.61
C ALA A 307 12.64 11.66 1.67
N ILE A 308 13.92 11.29 1.62
CA ILE A 308 14.93 11.93 0.78
C ILE A 308 14.63 11.70 -0.70
N ARG A 309 14.24 10.48 -1.06
CA ARG A 309 14.01 10.09 -2.45
C ARG A 309 12.65 10.57 -2.99
N GLY A 310 11.63 10.67 -2.14
CA GLY A 310 10.27 11.02 -2.54
C GLY A 310 9.69 10.01 -3.55
N ILE A 311 8.86 10.49 -4.47
CA ILE A 311 8.12 9.63 -5.40
C ILE A 311 8.90 9.51 -6.72
N GLU A 312 9.70 8.45 -6.83
CA GLU A 312 10.54 8.23 -8.02
C GLU A 312 9.85 7.44 -9.14
N GLY A 313 8.79 6.68 -8.85
CA GLY A 313 8.13 5.83 -9.85
C GLY A 313 7.13 6.59 -10.70
N PHE A 314 7.19 6.40 -12.03
CA PHE A 314 6.25 7.00 -12.98
C PHE A 314 4.78 6.70 -12.62
N ASP A 315 4.45 5.41 -12.44
CA ASP A 315 3.08 4.99 -12.12
C ASP A 315 2.54 5.66 -10.87
N GLN A 316 3.42 6.01 -9.94
CA GLN A 316 3.06 6.48 -8.61
C GLN A 316 2.79 7.95 -8.62
N ARG A 317 3.64 8.69 -9.34
CA ARG A 317 3.38 10.09 -9.64
C ARG A 317 2.05 10.22 -10.37
N MET A 318 1.80 9.41 -11.38
CA MET A 318 0.63 9.58 -12.25
C MET A 318 -0.68 8.98 -11.71
N GLN A 319 -0.64 7.80 -11.10
CA GLN A 319 -1.85 7.14 -10.58
C GLN A 319 -2.26 7.68 -9.21
N TRP A 320 -1.31 8.09 -8.37
CA TRP A 320 -1.59 8.46 -6.98
C TRP A 320 -1.28 9.91 -6.67
N ALA A 321 -0.02 10.34 -6.78
CA ALA A 321 0.37 11.68 -6.33
C ALA A 321 -0.30 12.79 -7.14
N TYR A 322 -0.42 12.62 -8.46
CA TYR A 322 -1.12 13.55 -9.33
C TYR A 322 -2.59 13.66 -8.95
N LYS A 323 -3.27 12.51 -8.77
CA LYS A 323 -4.67 12.49 -8.32
C LYS A 323 -4.82 13.08 -6.92
N ALA A 324 -3.86 12.87 -6.03
CA ALA A 324 -3.84 13.47 -4.70
C ALA A 324 -3.78 15.01 -4.78
N ARG A 325 -2.95 15.57 -5.67
CA ARG A 325 -2.88 17.02 -5.93
C ARG A 325 -4.17 17.57 -6.53
N LEU A 326 -4.77 16.84 -7.47
CA LEU A 326 -6.10 17.20 -8.01
C LEU A 326 -7.14 17.19 -6.90
N MET A 327 -7.17 16.16 -6.03
CA MET A 327 -8.11 16.10 -4.89
C MET A 327 -7.94 17.24 -3.87
N GLN A 328 -6.76 17.86 -3.77
CA GLN A 328 -6.53 19.01 -2.88
C GLN A 328 -7.07 20.33 -3.45
N THR A 329 -7.22 20.42 -4.77
CA THR A 329 -7.52 21.68 -5.48
C THR A 329 -8.91 21.68 -6.11
N GLU A 330 -9.37 20.53 -6.58
CA GLU A 330 -10.70 20.36 -7.13
C GLU A 330 -11.74 20.27 -6.01
N PRO A 331 -12.89 20.96 -6.14
CA PRO A 331 -13.97 20.87 -5.16
C PRO A 331 -14.43 19.43 -4.99
N GLY A 332 -14.62 18.69 -6.06
CA GLY A 332 -14.93 17.27 -5.99
C GLY A 332 -14.87 16.68 -7.38
N PRO A 333 -15.32 15.43 -7.55
CA PRO A 333 -15.31 14.78 -8.85
C PRO A 333 -16.44 15.22 -9.78
N TRP A 334 -17.37 16.05 -9.32
CA TRP A 334 -18.59 16.40 -10.05
C TRP A 334 -18.46 17.74 -10.79
N ASP A 335 -19.52 18.14 -11.50
CA ASP A 335 -19.75 19.50 -11.98
C ASP A 335 -18.62 20.11 -12.83
N GLY A 336 -18.14 19.36 -13.83
CA GLY A 336 -17.10 19.84 -14.75
C GLY A 336 -15.68 19.77 -14.17
N SER A 337 -15.49 19.00 -13.09
CA SER A 337 -14.18 18.62 -12.59
C SER A 337 -13.36 17.89 -13.66
N VAL A 338 -12.04 18.06 -13.58
CA VAL A 338 -11.07 17.29 -14.38
C VAL A 338 -11.30 15.78 -14.28
N PHE A 339 -11.82 15.23 -13.17
CA PHE A 339 -12.12 13.80 -13.06
C PHE A 339 -13.23 13.33 -14.00
N GLN A 340 -14.17 14.22 -14.34
CA GLN A 340 -15.24 13.97 -15.31
C GLN A 340 -14.91 14.42 -16.73
N ASP A 341 -13.78 15.08 -16.91
CA ASP A 341 -13.33 15.55 -18.22
C ASP A 341 -12.63 14.40 -18.96
N PRO A 342 -13.25 13.84 -20.02
CA PRO A 342 -12.64 12.76 -20.79
C PRO A 342 -11.34 13.20 -21.48
N ASP A 343 -11.20 14.48 -21.82
CA ASP A 343 -10.11 15.01 -22.64
C ASP A 343 -8.90 15.44 -21.81
N HIS A 344 -9.12 15.64 -20.51
CA HIS A 344 -8.05 15.88 -19.58
C HIS A 344 -7.14 14.65 -19.46
N VAL A 345 -5.83 14.87 -19.43
CA VAL A 345 -4.86 13.79 -19.31
C VAL A 345 -5.01 13.09 -17.96
N HIS A 346 -5.48 11.84 -18.01
CA HIS A 346 -5.52 10.94 -16.86
C HIS A 346 -4.72 9.67 -17.13
N PHE A 347 -4.09 9.15 -16.08
CA PHE A 347 -3.55 7.80 -16.09
C PHE A 347 -4.43 6.87 -15.29
N HIS A 348 -4.82 5.76 -15.93
CA HIS A 348 -5.84 4.84 -15.43
C HIS A 348 -6.98 5.57 -14.72
N PRO A 349 -7.83 6.27 -15.47
CA PRO A 349 -8.78 7.23 -14.92
C PRO A 349 -9.65 6.53 -13.86
N ARG A 350 -10.06 5.29 -14.13
CA ARG A 350 -10.87 4.41 -13.27
C ARG A 350 -10.14 3.76 -12.07
N TYR A 351 -8.90 4.10 -11.77
CA TYR A 351 -8.20 3.53 -10.60
C TYR A 351 -8.82 3.98 -9.28
N PRO A 352 -8.87 3.10 -8.25
CA PRO A 352 -9.38 3.46 -6.93
C PRO A 352 -8.65 4.65 -6.30
N LEU A 353 -9.40 5.48 -5.58
CA LEU A 353 -8.93 6.77 -5.07
C LEU A 353 -8.55 6.76 -3.58
N LEU A 354 -8.54 5.61 -2.89
CA LEU A 354 -8.22 5.56 -1.46
C LEU A 354 -6.76 5.95 -1.17
N VAL A 355 -5.81 5.47 -1.97
CA VAL A 355 -4.38 5.83 -1.84
C VAL A 355 -4.15 7.30 -2.18
N PRO A 356 -4.67 7.84 -3.30
CA PRO A 356 -4.66 9.29 -3.54
C PRO A 356 -5.24 10.11 -2.39
N ALA A 357 -6.35 9.69 -1.78
CA ALA A 357 -6.94 10.39 -0.64
C ALA A 357 -6.01 10.40 0.59
N ALA A 358 -5.29 9.31 0.83
CA ALA A 358 -4.28 9.23 1.88
C ALA A 358 -3.12 10.19 1.58
N GLU A 359 -2.57 10.14 0.37
CA GLU A 359 -1.46 11.01 -0.04
C GLU A 359 -1.86 12.49 -0.03
N ALA A 360 -3.10 12.84 -0.38
CA ALA A 360 -3.61 14.21 -0.29
C ALA A 360 -3.57 14.75 1.15
N VAL A 361 -3.82 13.89 2.14
CA VAL A 361 -3.71 14.26 3.56
C VAL A 361 -2.25 14.42 3.98
N PHE A 362 -1.45 13.37 3.84
CA PHE A 362 -0.09 13.37 4.40
C PHE A 362 0.88 14.22 3.58
N GLY A 363 0.76 14.20 2.25
CA GLY A 363 1.47 15.09 1.34
C GLY A 363 1.05 16.55 1.50
N GLY A 364 -0.24 16.81 1.76
CA GLY A 364 -0.76 18.14 2.07
C GLY A 364 -0.22 18.73 3.37
N ALA A 365 -0.11 17.89 4.41
CA ALA A 365 0.48 18.31 5.68
C ALA A 365 1.96 18.72 5.52
N GLY A 366 2.74 17.96 4.75
CA GLY A 366 4.14 18.29 4.48
C GLY A 366 4.35 19.47 3.52
N GLY A 367 3.41 19.69 2.61
CA GLY A 367 3.46 20.77 1.62
C GLY A 367 2.74 22.05 2.04
N TYR A 368 2.31 22.19 3.29
CA TYR A 368 1.47 23.30 3.77
C TYR A 368 1.96 24.72 3.36
N ASP A 369 3.27 24.97 3.40
CA ASP A 369 3.85 26.27 3.07
C ASP A 369 4.16 26.45 1.56
N SER A 370 3.90 25.44 0.73
CA SER A 370 4.15 25.48 -0.72
C SER A 370 2.97 26.15 -1.44
N VAL A 371 3.14 27.44 -1.71
CA VAL A 371 2.15 28.29 -2.39
C VAL A 371 2.05 27.96 -3.90
N THR A 372 3.13 27.44 -4.50
CA THR A 372 3.25 27.28 -5.96
C THR A 372 2.77 25.94 -6.54
N ASN A 373 2.43 24.95 -5.71
CA ASN A 373 2.14 23.57 -6.16
C ASN A 373 0.77 22.99 -5.77
N GLY A 374 -0.10 23.80 -5.17
CA GLY A 374 -1.29 23.28 -4.48
C GLY A 374 -0.99 22.61 -3.14
N GLY A 375 0.17 22.90 -2.53
CA GLY A 375 0.47 22.51 -1.15
C GLY A 375 0.85 21.03 -0.92
N PHE A 376 1.46 20.34 -1.90
CA PHE A 376 1.78 18.91 -1.83
C PHE A 376 3.29 18.61 -1.69
N SER A 377 3.65 17.67 -0.81
CA SER A 377 5.02 17.17 -0.66
C SER A 377 5.14 15.66 -0.89
N GLU A 378 5.92 15.27 -1.90
CA GLU A 378 6.24 13.87 -2.19
C GLU A 378 6.95 13.17 -1.01
N SER A 379 7.86 13.88 -0.34
CA SER A 379 8.67 13.36 0.76
C SER A 379 7.84 12.92 1.96
N THR A 380 6.66 13.52 2.17
CA THR A 380 5.75 13.16 3.27
C THR A 380 4.66 12.20 2.82
N ALA A 381 4.13 12.38 1.60
CA ALA A 381 3.17 11.45 1.01
C ALA A 381 3.73 10.02 0.97
N VAL A 382 4.98 9.85 0.54
CA VAL A 382 5.60 8.52 0.40
C VAL A 382 5.80 7.79 1.74
N LEU A 383 5.79 8.49 2.88
CA LEU A 383 6.02 7.88 4.19
C LEU A 383 4.85 7.05 4.69
N ILE A 384 3.65 7.19 4.12
CA ILE A 384 2.49 6.36 4.49
C ILE A 384 2.78 4.86 4.28
N PHE A 385 3.57 4.51 3.26
CA PHE A 385 3.87 3.13 2.90
C PHE A 385 4.83 2.44 3.88
N PRO A 386 6.03 2.97 4.17
CA PRO A 386 6.89 2.36 5.17
C PRO A 386 6.26 2.40 6.57
N LEU A 387 5.55 3.47 6.96
CA LEU A 387 4.85 3.51 8.25
C LEU A 387 3.77 2.42 8.36
N THR A 388 3.02 2.17 7.29
CA THR A 388 2.05 1.06 7.21
C THR A 388 2.73 -0.29 7.33
N TRP A 389 3.92 -0.43 6.76
CA TRP A 389 4.69 -1.64 6.89
C TRP A 389 5.23 -1.86 8.32
N LEU A 390 5.68 -0.79 8.98
CA LEU A 390 6.05 -0.84 10.40
C LEU A 390 4.88 -1.32 11.26
N ALA A 391 3.71 -0.75 11.02
CA ALA A 391 2.49 -1.10 11.70
C ALA A 391 2.10 -2.57 11.50
N LEU A 392 2.23 -3.08 10.27
CA LEU A 392 2.02 -4.49 9.95
C LEU A 392 2.96 -5.42 10.73
N GLY A 393 4.22 -5.02 10.91
CA GLY A 393 5.16 -5.73 11.80
C GLY A 393 4.61 -5.86 13.22
N GLY A 394 4.07 -4.78 13.79
CA GLY A 394 3.39 -4.80 15.09
C GLY A 394 2.19 -5.75 15.14
N VAL A 395 1.35 -5.74 14.10
CA VAL A 395 0.20 -6.65 13.97
C VAL A 395 0.64 -8.11 13.93
N VAL A 396 1.71 -8.43 13.21
CA VAL A 396 2.27 -9.79 13.14
C VAL A 396 2.85 -10.23 14.47
N ILE A 397 3.54 -9.36 15.22
CA ILE A 397 4.03 -9.66 16.58
C ILE A 397 2.86 -10.07 17.47
N GLY A 398 1.79 -9.28 17.48
CA GLY A 398 0.58 -9.61 18.23
C GLY A 398 -0.08 -10.92 17.78
N GLY A 399 -0.16 -11.11 16.45
CA GLY A 399 -0.67 -12.32 15.82
C GLY A 399 0.05 -13.59 16.27
N LEU A 400 1.38 -13.57 16.20
CA LEU A 400 2.23 -14.68 16.60
C LEU A 400 2.19 -14.91 18.11
N GLY A 401 2.13 -13.83 18.91
CA GLY A 401 1.98 -13.93 20.36
C GLY A 401 0.68 -14.64 20.75
N ARG A 402 -0.44 -14.30 20.09
CA ARG A 402 -1.73 -14.98 20.27
C ARG A 402 -1.73 -16.44 19.80
N LEU A 403 -0.89 -16.79 18.84
CA LEU A 403 -0.67 -18.18 18.40
C LEU A 403 0.29 -18.97 19.32
N GLY A 404 0.79 -18.37 20.40
CA GLY A 404 1.69 -19.03 21.35
C GLY A 404 3.14 -19.14 20.88
N SER A 405 3.57 -18.31 19.93
CA SER A 405 4.97 -18.27 19.50
C SER A 405 5.90 -17.91 20.67
N GLY A 406 7.01 -18.65 20.81
CA GLY A 406 8.03 -18.38 21.83
C GLY A 406 8.88 -17.11 21.56
N ASP A 407 8.87 -16.61 20.31
CA ASP A 407 9.56 -15.37 19.91
C ASP A 407 8.78 -14.64 18.80
N PRO A 408 7.66 -13.98 19.13
CA PRO A 408 6.81 -13.30 18.14
C PRO A 408 7.51 -12.08 17.51
N VAL A 409 8.45 -11.48 18.23
CA VAL A 409 9.22 -10.31 17.80
C VAL A 409 10.04 -10.64 16.56
N ARG A 410 10.69 -11.80 16.55
CA ARG A 410 11.45 -12.28 15.42
C ARG A 410 10.63 -12.42 14.14
N GLY A 411 9.41 -12.91 14.23
CA GLY A 411 8.52 -13.03 13.08
C GLY A 411 8.10 -11.66 12.52
N GLY A 412 7.80 -10.70 13.40
CA GLY A 412 7.56 -9.31 12.99
C GLY A 412 8.78 -8.68 12.34
N VAL A 413 9.97 -8.91 12.88
CA VAL A 413 11.25 -8.46 12.32
C VAL A 413 11.48 -8.99 10.91
N LEU A 414 11.24 -10.30 10.68
CA LEU A 414 11.35 -10.88 9.35
C LEU A 414 10.46 -10.09 8.38
N LEU A 415 9.18 -9.90 8.73
CA LEU A 415 8.27 -9.11 7.91
C LEU A 415 8.80 -7.70 7.62
N LEU A 416 9.34 -6.98 8.61
CA LEU A 416 9.90 -5.63 8.43
C LEU A 416 11.09 -5.56 7.45
N MET A 417 11.79 -6.68 7.22
CA MET A 417 12.90 -6.76 6.27
C MET A 417 12.46 -6.97 4.82
N LEU A 418 11.22 -7.40 4.57
CA LEU A 418 10.72 -7.60 3.21
C LEU A 418 10.83 -6.34 2.32
N PRO A 419 10.41 -5.13 2.75
CA PRO A 419 10.61 -3.88 2.02
C PRO A 419 12.02 -3.67 1.54
N VAL A 420 12.97 -3.87 2.45
CA VAL A 420 14.39 -3.66 2.23
C VAL A 420 14.90 -4.64 1.18
N TRP A 421 14.40 -5.88 1.22
CA TRP A 421 14.73 -6.93 0.27
C TRP A 421 14.08 -6.79 -1.11
N PHE A 422 12.84 -6.29 -1.20
CA PHE A 422 12.24 -5.94 -2.49
C PHE A 422 13.00 -4.82 -3.22
N GLY A 423 13.94 -4.16 -2.54
CA GLY A 423 14.93 -3.24 -3.12
C GLY A 423 16.17 -3.89 -3.72
N PHE A 424 16.44 -5.17 -3.40
CA PHE A 424 17.67 -5.85 -3.78
C PHE A 424 17.46 -6.72 -5.02
N GLY A 425 17.60 -6.11 -6.19
CA GLY A 425 17.48 -6.82 -7.46
C GLY A 425 17.48 -5.85 -8.64
N ALA A 426 18.63 -5.80 -9.32
CA ALA A 426 18.94 -5.03 -10.52
C ALA A 426 18.98 -3.50 -10.37
N LEU A 427 19.91 -2.90 -11.12
CA LEU A 427 20.12 -1.46 -11.32
C LEU A 427 18.91 -0.74 -11.98
N GLN A 428 17.71 -1.32 -11.91
CA GLN A 428 16.47 -0.82 -12.47
C GLN A 428 15.41 -0.65 -11.36
N ASN A 429 15.22 0.59 -10.95
CA ASN A 429 13.93 1.17 -10.55
C ASN A 429 13.02 0.51 -9.50
N ASN A 430 13.36 -0.58 -8.83
CA ASN A 430 12.41 -1.27 -7.95
C ASN A 430 12.82 -1.19 -6.48
N LEU A 431 12.25 -0.21 -5.77
CA LEU A 431 12.04 -0.25 -4.32
C LEU A 431 10.54 -0.10 -4.10
N ALA A 432 9.77 -1.16 -4.27
CA ALA A 432 8.31 -1.08 -4.18
C ALA A 432 7.82 -0.49 -2.84
N ALA A 433 8.45 -0.83 -1.71
CA ALA A 433 8.02 -0.31 -0.42
C ALA A 433 8.34 1.18 -0.16
N PHE A 434 9.28 1.75 -0.93
CA PHE A 434 9.78 3.11 -0.75
C PHE A 434 9.36 4.04 -1.87
N LYS A 435 9.01 3.47 -3.01
CA LYS A 435 8.35 4.12 -4.11
C LYS A 435 6.87 3.78 -3.93
N GLY A 436 6.16 4.37 -2.98
CA GLY A 436 4.69 4.36 -2.92
C GLY A 436 3.84 3.17 -3.44
N CYS A 437 4.22 1.89 -3.33
CA CYS A 437 3.57 0.81 -4.08
C CYS A 437 2.29 0.29 -3.37
N PRO A 438 1.08 0.51 -3.93
CA PRO A 438 -0.17 0.09 -3.33
C PRO A 438 -0.33 -1.43 -3.33
N GLU A 439 0.42 -2.17 -4.14
CA GLU A 439 0.51 -3.63 -4.07
C GLU A 439 0.89 -4.10 -2.66
N LEU A 440 1.81 -3.39 -2.00
CA LEU A 440 2.19 -3.68 -0.63
C LEU A 440 1.12 -3.27 0.37
N LEU A 441 0.36 -2.20 0.09
CA LEU A 441 -0.78 -1.83 0.92
C LEU A 441 -1.89 -2.88 0.84
N VAL A 442 -2.20 -3.40 -0.36
CA VAL A 442 -3.11 -4.53 -0.56
C VAL A 442 -2.61 -5.73 0.23
N GLY A 443 -1.34 -6.12 0.07
CA GLY A 443 -0.76 -7.24 0.79
C GLY A 443 -0.78 -7.07 2.32
N ALA A 444 -0.50 -5.86 2.83
CA ALA A 444 -0.57 -5.53 4.25
C ALA A 444 -2.00 -5.63 4.80
N ALA A 445 -2.98 -5.11 4.05
CA ALA A 445 -4.38 -5.16 4.40
C ALA A 445 -4.92 -6.61 4.39
N LEU A 446 -4.56 -7.42 3.39
CA LEU A 446 -4.92 -8.84 3.34
C LEU A 446 -4.33 -9.62 4.52
N LEU A 447 -3.04 -9.42 4.82
CA LEU A 447 -2.41 -10.10 5.96
C LEU A 447 -3.05 -9.67 7.28
N SER A 448 -3.33 -8.37 7.45
CA SER A 448 -4.02 -7.86 8.63
C SER A 448 -5.43 -8.44 8.77
N ALA A 449 -6.17 -8.59 7.67
CA ALA A 449 -7.46 -9.28 7.67
C ALA A 449 -7.34 -10.75 8.12
N VAL A 450 -6.33 -11.49 7.63
CA VAL A 450 -6.07 -12.87 8.10
C VAL A 450 -5.74 -12.88 9.60
N VAL A 451 -4.84 -12.01 10.07
CA VAL A 451 -4.45 -11.96 11.48
C VAL A 451 -5.62 -11.59 12.39
N ALA A 452 -6.46 -10.64 11.98
CA ALA A 452 -7.69 -10.27 12.70
C ALA A 452 -8.70 -11.40 12.70
N ALA A 453 -8.88 -12.11 11.59
CA ALA A 453 -9.80 -13.23 11.51
C ALA A 453 -9.32 -14.40 12.40
N LEU A 454 -8.03 -14.71 12.40
CA LEU A 454 -7.45 -15.71 13.31
C LEU A 454 -7.65 -15.32 14.79
N ALA A 455 -7.56 -14.02 15.12
CA ALA A 455 -7.93 -13.53 16.45
C ALA A 455 -9.42 -13.77 16.74
N ALA A 456 -10.30 -13.37 15.82
CA ALA A 456 -11.76 -13.52 15.95
C ALA A 456 -12.23 -14.97 16.20
N LEU A 457 -11.45 -15.96 15.76
CA LEU A 457 -11.72 -17.38 15.97
C LEU A 457 -11.32 -17.89 17.38
N GLY A 458 -10.55 -17.12 18.15
CA GLY A 458 -10.16 -17.45 19.51
C GLY A 458 -11.34 -17.47 20.49
N ARG A 459 -11.28 -18.33 21.51
CA ARG A 459 -12.34 -18.45 22.54
C ARG A 459 -12.53 -17.12 23.29
N GLY A 460 -13.77 -16.64 23.36
CA GLY A 460 -14.14 -15.42 24.09
C GLY A 460 -13.91 -14.10 23.35
N GLN A 461 -13.47 -14.13 22.08
CA GLN A 461 -13.15 -12.90 21.34
C GLN A 461 -14.38 -12.30 20.63
N GLY A 462 -14.47 -10.97 20.66
CA GLY A 462 -15.68 -10.19 20.32
C GLY A 462 -15.86 -9.83 18.84
N ARG A 463 -17.02 -9.27 18.50
CA ARG A 463 -17.37 -8.78 17.15
C ARG A 463 -16.41 -7.72 16.59
N GLY A 464 -15.65 -7.04 17.45
CA GLY A 464 -14.68 -6.02 17.05
C GLY A 464 -13.59 -6.55 16.12
N TRP A 465 -13.17 -7.81 16.26
CA TRP A 465 -12.19 -8.40 15.33
C TRP A 465 -12.77 -8.60 13.94
N TRP A 466 -14.03 -9.02 13.81
CA TRP A 466 -14.72 -9.11 12.51
C TRP A 466 -14.92 -7.74 11.87
N PHE A 467 -15.14 -6.69 12.67
CA PHE A 467 -15.12 -5.32 12.17
C PHE A 467 -13.75 -4.97 11.56
N LEU A 468 -12.64 -5.29 12.25
CA LEU A 468 -11.30 -5.06 11.70
C LEU A 468 -11.02 -5.88 10.43
N VAL A 469 -11.51 -7.12 10.35
CA VAL A 469 -11.47 -7.92 9.11
C VAL A 469 -12.17 -7.15 7.98
N GLY A 470 -13.40 -6.68 8.20
CA GLY A 470 -14.16 -5.90 7.22
C GLY A 470 -13.43 -4.62 6.80
N LEU A 471 -12.89 -3.86 7.76
CA LEU A 471 -12.14 -2.63 7.49
C LEU A 471 -10.90 -2.90 6.63
N CYS A 472 -10.10 -3.93 6.98
CA CYS A 472 -8.93 -4.31 6.19
C CYS A 472 -9.31 -4.78 4.78
N LEU A 473 -10.41 -5.52 4.61
CA LEU A 473 -10.89 -5.94 3.29
C LEU A 473 -11.37 -4.76 2.44
N VAL A 474 -12.07 -3.78 3.03
CA VAL A 474 -12.44 -2.54 2.35
C VAL A 474 -11.18 -1.80 1.89
N VAL A 475 -10.18 -1.64 2.76
CA VAL A 475 -8.90 -1.00 2.40
C VAL A 475 -8.22 -1.76 1.26
N ALA A 476 -8.13 -3.09 1.33
CA ALA A 476 -7.53 -3.90 0.27
C ALA A 476 -8.24 -3.70 -1.07
N GLY A 477 -9.59 -3.74 -1.08
CA GLY A 477 -10.39 -3.58 -2.29
C GLY A 477 -10.37 -2.17 -2.89
N LEU A 478 -10.17 -1.14 -2.06
CA LEU A 478 -10.15 0.26 -2.47
C LEU A 478 -8.74 0.82 -2.69
N ALA A 479 -7.69 0.09 -2.32
CA ALA A 479 -6.30 0.52 -2.55
C ALA A 479 -5.86 0.35 -4.00
N LYS A 480 -6.39 -0.66 -4.71
CA LYS A 480 -6.01 -1.01 -6.08
C LYS A 480 -7.11 -1.78 -6.79
N ALA A 481 -7.18 -1.70 -8.12
CA ALA A 481 -8.21 -2.34 -8.92
C ALA A 481 -8.26 -3.88 -8.70
N GLU A 482 -7.10 -4.52 -8.64
CA GLU A 482 -6.97 -5.96 -8.39
C GLU A 482 -7.31 -6.34 -6.94
N GLY A 483 -7.41 -5.38 -6.03
CA GLY A 483 -7.77 -5.60 -4.63
C GLY A 483 -9.14 -6.24 -4.46
N THR A 484 -10.10 -5.93 -5.35
CA THR A 484 -11.44 -6.54 -5.35
C THR A 484 -11.40 -8.05 -5.60
N VAL A 485 -10.52 -8.49 -6.51
CA VAL A 485 -10.24 -9.91 -6.76
C VAL A 485 -9.62 -10.54 -5.52
N ALA A 486 -8.66 -9.86 -4.89
CA ALA A 486 -8.00 -10.35 -3.69
C ALA A 486 -8.95 -10.55 -2.50
N VAL A 487 -9.86 -9.60 -2.30
CA VAL A 487 -10.94 -9.70 -1.29
C VAL A 487 -11.83 -10.90 -1.59
N THR A 488 -12.24 -11.08 -2.84
CA THR A 488 -13.11 -12.19 -3.27
C THR A 488 -12.43 -13.55 -3.03
N VAL A 489 -11.16 -13.69 -3.40
CA VAL A 489 -10.38 -14.90 -3.17
C VAL A 489 -10.25 -15.18 -1.67
N LEU A 490 -9.86 -14.19 -0.86
CA LEU A 490 -9.66 -14.38 0.57
C LEU A 490 -10.96 -14.81 1.29
N VAL A 491 -12.07 -14.13 1.01
CA VAL A 491 -13.39 -14.44 1.56
C VAL A 491 -13.87 -15.82 1.09
N GLY A 492 -13.66 -16.16 -0.19
CA GLY A 492 -14.00 -17.46 -0.75
C GLY A 492 -13.26 -18.60 -0.06
N VAL A 493 -11.94 -18.47 0.12
CA VAL A 493 -11.14 -19.47 0.86
C VAL A 493 -11.59 -19.59 2.31
N ALA A 494 -11.87 -18.46 2.97
CA ALA A 494 -12.39 -18.44 4.35
C ALA A 494 -13.73 -19.18 4.46
N GLY A 495 -14.65 -18.94 3.53
CA GLY A 495 -15.95 -19.58 3.47
C GLY A 495 -15.85 -21.08 3.26
N VAL A 496 -15.04 -21.53 2.30
CA VAL A 496 -14.79 -22.96 2.04
C VAL A 496 -14.19 -23.64 3.26
N ALA A 497 -13.19 -23.02 3.90
CA ALA A 497 -12.60 -23.54 5.14
C ALA A 497 -13.65 -23.64 6.26
N ALA A 498 -14.44 -22.60 6.50
CA ALA A 498 -15.46 -22.59 7.54
C ALA A 498 -16.57 -23.64 7.31
N ILE A 499 -16.96 -23.86 6.06
CA ILE A 499 -17.91 -24.91 5.66
C ILE A 499 -17.32 -26.29 5.91
N ALA A 500 -16.08 -26.53 5.48
CA ALA A 500 -15.39 -27.81 5.67
C ALA A 500 -15.29 -28.19 7.16
N HIS A 501 -15.05 -27.20 8.04
CA HIS A 501 -14.98 -27.39 9.48
C HIS A 501 -16.33 -27.27 10.22
N ARG A 502 -17.46 -27.12 9.49
CA ARG A 502 -18.84 -27.06 10.02
C ARG A 502 -19.08 -25.98 11.09
N GLN A 503 -18.36 -24.86 11.03
CA GLN A 503 -18.45 -23.80 12.05
C GLN A 503 -19.54 -22.78 11.73
N ARG A 504 -20.82 -23.13 11.98
CA ARG A 504 -21.99 -22.29 11.60
C ARG A 504 -21.92 -20.83 12.07
N ARG A 505 -21.41 -20.58 13.29
CA ARG A 505 -21.25 -19.21 13.82
C ARG A 505 -20.25 -18.41 13.00
N VAL A 506 -19.11 -19.01 12.65
CA VAL A 506 -18.05 -18.38 11.86
C VAL A 506 -18.52 -18.11 10.44
N ILE A 507 -19.25 -19.06 9.84
CA ILE A 507 -19.86 -18.89 8.51
C ILE A 507 -20.76 -17.63 8.50
N ARG A 508 -21.59 -17.44 9.53
CA ARG A 508 -22.46 -16.25 9.62
C ARG A 508 -21.67 -14.95 9.64
N GLU A 509 -20.59 -14.86 10.43
CA GLU A 509 -19.78 -13.65 10.53
C GLU A 509 -19.00 -13.38 9.24
N ILE A 510 -18.47 -14.44 8.58
CA ILE A 510 -17.84 -14.32 7.26
C ILE A 510 -18.84 -13.78 6.24
N VAL A 511 -20.05 -14.36 6.18
CA VAL A 511 -21.09 -13.91 5.24
C VAL A 511 -21.50 -12.47 5.52
N LEU A 512 -21.72 -12.09 6.77
CA LEU A 512 -22.07 -10.72 7.14
C LEU A 512 -20.96 -9.73 6.73
N THR A 513 -19.71 -10.06 7.03
CA THR A 513 -18.54 -9.26 6.66
C THR A 513 -18.45 -9.13 5.14
N ALA A 514 -18.59 -10.25 4.42
CA ALA A 514 -18.55 -10.29 2.96
C ALA A 514 -19.63 -9.43 2.33
N VAL A 515 -20.87 -9.47 2.84
CA VAL A 515 -21.98 -8.66 2.34
C VAL A 515 -21.69 -7.17 2.51
N VAL A 516 -21.22 -6.74 3.69
CA VAL A 516 -20.90 -5.34 3.95
C VAL A 516 -19.75 -4.86 3.08
N VAL A 517 -18.66 -5.63 3.01
CA VAL A 517 -17.50 -5.32 2.16
C VAL A 517 -17.92 -5.23 0.69
N THR A 518 -18.69 -6.19 0.20
CA THR A 518 -19.18 -6.21 -1.18
C THR A 518 -20.05 -5.00 -1.47
N LEU A 519 -20.93 -4.61 -0.56
CA LEU A 519 -21.76 -3.41 -0.71
C LEU A 519 -20.90 -2.14 -0.83
N VAL A 520 -19.90 -1.99 0.04
CA VAL A 520 -18.97 -0.84 -0.01
C VAL A 520 -18.20 -0.82 -1.33
N LEU A 521 -17.66 -1.96 -1.76
CA LEU A 521 -16.91 -2.06 -3.03
C LEU A 521 -17.81 -1.85 -4.25
N ALA A 522 -19.06 -2.31 -4.20
CA ALA A 522 -20.05 -2.09 -5.26
C ALA A 522 -20.44 -0.60 -5.36
N ILE A 523 -20.66 0.07 -4.22
CA ILE A 523 -20.88 1.52 -4.18
C ILE A 523 -19.66 2.23 -4.75
N HIS A 524 -18.44 1.79 -4.39
CA HIS A 524 -17.23 2.37 -4.93
C HIS A 524 -17.16 2.24 -6.46
N GLU A 525 -17.37 1.03 -6.98
CA GLU A 525 -17.35 0.76 -8.42
C GLU A 525 -18.43 1.57 -9.17
N VAL A 526 -19.66 1.64 -8.65
CA VAL A 526 -20.75 2.37 -9.30
C VAL A 526 -20.52 3.88 -9.25
N VAL A 527 -20.17 4.42 -8.08
CA VAL A 527 -20.04 5.86 -7.88
C VAL A 527 -18.69 6.36 -8.37
N PHE A 528 -17.59 5.82 -7.87
CA PHE A 528 -16.24 6.34 -8.12
C PHE A 528 -15.65 5.85 -9.43
N THR A 529 -15.85 4.58 -9.77
CA THR A 529 -15.20 4.01 -10.97
C THR A 529 -16.00 4.32 -12.23
N ARG A 530 -17.33 4.29 -12.16
CA ARG A 530 -18.21 4.50 -13.33
C ARG A 530 -18.88 5.87 -13.39
N GLY A 531 -19.25 6.45 -12.25
CA GLY A 531 -19.98 7.73 -12.19
C GLY A 531 -19.09 8.97 -12.16
N VAL A 532 -17.91 8.86 -11.53
CA VAL A 532 -16.99 9.99 -11.29
C VAL A 532 -15.97 10.15 -12.40
N VAL A 533 -15.51 9.05 -13.02
CA VAL A 533 -14.35 9.13 -13.90
C VAL A 533 -14.68 8.90 -15.37
N ALA A 534 -14.57 9.96 -16.17
CA ALA A 534 -14.57 9.87 -17.62
C ALA A 534 -13.18 9.46 -18.13
N GLY A 535 -13.11 8.70 -19.21
CA GLY A 535 -11.84 8.32 -19.80
C GLY A 535 -12.01 8.01 -21.28
N VAL A 536 -11.12 8.59 -22.10
CA VAL A 536 -11.08 8.38 -23.55
C VAL A 536 -10.50 7.00 -23.92
N LEU A 537 -9.79 6.34 -23.00
CA LEU A 537 -9.09 5.11 -23.35
C LEU A 537 -9.98 3.86 -23.34
N PRO A 538 -9.85 2.98 -24.35
CA PRO A 538 -10.58 1.72 -24.46
C PRO A 538 -10.11 0.63 -23.48
N ASP A 539 -9.43 1.00 -22.39
CA ASP A 539 -8.83 0.07 -21.40
C ASP A 539 -9.86 -0.60 -20.48
N ASP A 540 -11.09 -0.81 -20.95
CA ASP A 540 -12.05 -1.67 -20.24
C ASP A 540 -11.87 -3.12 -20.69
N TYR A 541 -10.72 -3.72 -20.32
CA TYR A 541 -10.39 -5.12 -20.58
C TYR A 541 -11.45 -6.11 -20.04
N ARG A 542 -12.38 -5.65 -19.20
CA ARG A 542 -13.53 -6.43 -18.73
C ARG A 542 -14.45 -6.83 -19.88
N GLN A 543 -14.52 -6.03 -20.96
CA GLN A 543 -15.26 -6.39 -22.16
C GLN A 543 -14.67 -7.61 -22.87
N LEU A 544 -13.36 -7.86 -22.70
CA LEU A 544 -12.67 -9.03 -23.24
C LEU A 544 -12.83 -10.27 -22.35
N LEU A 545 -13.12 -10.10 -21.06
CA LEU A 545 -13.32 -11.16 -20.06
C LEU A 545 -14.70 -11.84 -20.21
N THR A 546 -15.04 -12.29 -21.41
CA THR A 546 -16.23 -13.12 -21.67
C THR A 546 -15.92 -14.60 -21.39
N VAL A 547 -16.95 -15.39 -21.07
CA VAL A 547 -16.78 -16.84 -20.89
C VAL A 547 -16.19 -17.49 -22.14
N SER A 548 -16.67 -17.11 -23.33
CA SER A 548 -16.13 -17.59 -24.61
C SER A 548 -14.67 -17.18 -24.79
N GLY A 549 -14.32 -15.91 -24.56
CA GLY A 549 -12.94 -15.43 -24.68
C GLY A 549 -11.99 -16.15 -23.73
N VAL A 550 -12.40 -16.41 -22.49
CA VAL A 550 -11.59 -17.17 -21.52
C VAL A 550 -11.40 -18.62 -21.98
N VAL A 551 -12.47 -19.26 -22.46
CA VAL A 551 -12.41 -20.64 -23.00
C VAL A 551 -11.49 -20.72 -24.21
N ASP A 552 -11.62 -19.79 -25.16
CA ASP A 552 -10.79 -19.71 -26.36
C ASP A 552 -9.32 -19.42 -26.03
N GLY A 553 -9.06 -18.74 -24.91
CA GLY A 553 -7.72 -18.43 -24.41
C GLY A 553 -7.06 -19.53 -23.58
N LEU A 554 -7.76 -20.62 -23.24
CA LEU A 554 -7.24 -21.66 -22.31
C LEU A 554 -5.93 -22.30 -22.79
N TRP A 555 -5.69 -22.39 -24.09
CA TRP A 555 -4.44 -22.93 -24.64
C TRP A 555 -3.21 -22.08 -24.26
N ARG A 556 -3.40 -20.79 -23.93
CA ARG A 556 -2.33 -19.89 -23.44
C ARG A 556 -1.97 -20.13 -21.98
N LEU A 557 -2.85 -20.77 -21.20
CA LEU A 557 -2.70 -20.93 -19.76
C LEU A 557 -1.35 -21.55 -19.34
N PRO A 558 -0.83 -22.61 -20.00
CA PRO A 558 0.48 -23.16 -19.65
C PRO A 558 1.62 -22.13 -19.80
N GLY A 559 1.58 -21.32 -20.86
CA GLY A 559 2.58 -20.26 -21.11
C GLY A 559 2.46 -19.12 -20.10
N VAL A 560 1.25 -18.64 -19.85
CA VAL A 560 0.96 -17.59 -18.86
C VAL A 560 1.36 -18.04 -17.46
N ALA A 561 0.84 -19.18 -17.00
CA ALA A 561 1.13 -19.72 -15.67
C ALA A 561 2.61 -20.07 -15.51
N GLY A 562 3.23 -20.64 -16.54
CA GLY A 562 4.66 -20.92 -16.58
C GLY A 562 5.50 -19.65 -16.41
N LYS A 563 5.13 -18.55 -17.08
CA LYS A 563 5.82 -17.26 -16.94
C LYS A 563 5.60 -16.64 -15.56
N PHE A 564 4.39 -16.66 -15.01
CA PHE A 564 4.13 -16.20 -13.64
C PHE A 564 4.92 -17.01 -12.59
N LEU A 565 4.99 -18.33 -12.74
CA LEU A 565 5.80 -19.19 -11.87
C LEU A 565 7.30 -18.95 -12.05
N LEU A 566 7.76 -18.72 -13.29
CA LEU A 566 9.14 -18.39 -13.57
C LEU A 566 9.52 -17.05 -12.96
N GLU A 567 8.72 -16.00 -13.15
CA GLU A 567 8.95 -14.69 -12.53
C GLU A 567 8.94 -14.80 -11.01
N ALA A 568 8.01 -15.59 -10.44
CA ALA A 568 8.00 -15.87 -9.01
C ALA A 568 9.27 -16.60 -8.54
N ALA A 569 9.80 -17.54 -9.33
CA ALA A 569 11.00 -18.33 -8.98
C ALA A 569 12.31 -17.57 -9.20
N VAL A 570 12.40 -16.77 -10.27
CA VAL A 570 13.57 -15.98 -10.66
C VAL A 570 13.65 -14.69 -9.86
N ALA A 571 12.52 -14.14 -9.42
CA ALA A 571 12.48 -13.06 -8.44
C ALA A 571 13.26 -13.49 -7.19
N PRO A 572 14.45 -12.92 -6.93
CA PRO A 572 15.37 -13.43 -5.90
C PRO A 572 14.72 -13.54 -4.51
N TRP A 573 13.78 -12.64 -4.23
CA TRP A 573 13.03 -12.55 -2.97
C TRP A 573 11.94 -13.62 -2.83
N PHE A 574 11.11 -13.83 -3.87
CA PHE A 574 9.98 -14.77 -3.80
C PHE A 574 10.43 -16.19 -4.07
N GLY A 575 11.44 -16.37 -4.93
CA GLY A 575 12.15 -17.63 -5.10
C GLY A 575 12.71 -18.12 -3.76
N ALA A 576 13.38 -17.25 -3.00
CA ALA A 576 13.90 -17.60 -1.68
C ALA A 576 12.79 -17.95 -0.67
N ILE A 577 11.73 -17.13 -0.56
CA ILE A 577 10.59 -17.41 0.32
C ILE A 577 9.90 -18.72 -0.08
N GLY A 578 9.68 -18.95 -1.38
CA GLY A 578 9.07 -20.13 -1.94
C GLY A 578 9.89 -21.40 -1.70
N LEU A 579 11.21 -21.31 -1.86
CA LEU A 579 12.14 -22.43 -1.59
C LEU A 579 12.16 -22.77 -0.10
N LEU A 580 12.21 -21.76 0.77
CA LEU A 580 12.12 -21.94 2.22
C LEU A 580 10.76 -22.52 2.65
N LEU A 581 9.65 -22.06 2.05
CA LEU A 581 8.32 -22.63 2.25
C LEU A 581 8.28 -24.09 1.81
N GLY A 582 8.82 -24.42 0.63
CA GLY A 582 8.91 -25.79 0.14
C GLY A 582 9.67 -26.71 1.09
N VAL A 583 10.82 -26.25 1.61
CA VAL A 583 11.59 -26.97 2.62
C VAL A 583 10.81 -27.12 3.92
N ALA A 584 10.16 -26.07 4.41
CA ALA A 584 9.36 -26.11 5.64
C ALA A 584 8.17 -27.07 5.51
N ILE A 585 7.46 -27.06 4.37
CA ILE A 585 6.35 -27.98 4.08
C ILE A 585 6.83 -29.43 3.96
N PHE A 586 8.01 -29.64 3.38
CA PHE A 586 8.60 -30.97 3.30
C PHE A 586 8.98 -31.53 4.69
N GLN A 587 9.53 -30.68 5.55
CA GLN A 587 9.95 -31.04 6.91
C GLN A 587 8.75 -31.25 7.86
N ASP A 588 7.69 -30.45 7.73
CA ASP A 588 6.46 -30.55 8.51
C ASP A 588 5.24 -30.79 7.61
N ARG A 589 5.03 -32.06 7.26
CA ARG A 589 3.96 -32.49 6.34
C ARG A 589 2.54 -32.23 6.85
N ARG A 590 2.36 -31.90 8.14
CA ARG A 590 1.04 -31.60 8.72
C ARG A 590 0.87 -30.13 9.06
N GLY A 591 1.95 -29.39 9.33
CA GLY A 591 1.91 -27.97 9.68
C GLY A 591 1.18 -27.08 8.68
N TRP A 592 1.32 -27.36 7.38
CA TRP A 592 0.64 -26.59 6.32
C TRP A 592 -0.88 -26.75 6.34
N ARG A 593 -1.42 -27.81 6.93
CA ARG A 593 -2.88 -28.06 7.01
C ARG A 593 -3.58 -27.20 8.04
N THR A 594 -2.83 -26.55 8.91
CA THR A 594 -3.44 -25.72 9.95
C THR A 594 -3.96 -24.41 9.38
N LEU A 595 -5.04 -23.92 9.95
CA LEU A 595 -5.75 -22.75 9.42
C LEU A 595 -4.84 -21.51 9.29
N ALA A 596 -3.95 -21.29 10.27
CA ALA A 596 -3.03 -20.16 10.28
C ALA A 596 -1.99 -20.17 9.13
N VAL A 597 -1.72 -21.33 8.52
CA VAL A 597 -0.76 -21.50 7.43
C VAL A 597 -1.48 -21.76 6.11
N GLY A 598 -2.38 -22.72 6.09
CA GLY A 598 -3.06 -23.21 4.89
C GLY A 598 -3.99 -22.17 4.27
N TRP A 599 -4.66 -21.34 5.07
CA TRP A 599 -5.52 -20.28 4.55
C TRP A 599 -4.73 -19.21 3.77
N PRO A 600 -3.69 -18.57 4.34
CA PRO A 600 -2.86 -17.64 3.58
C PRO A 600 -2.19 -18.29 2.35
N LEU A 601 -1.71 -19.53 2.44
CA LEU A 601 -1.13 -20.24 1.28
C LEU A 601 -2.15 -20.52 0.16
N ALA A 602 -3.35 -20.99 0.51
CA ALA A 602 -4.43 -21.22 -0.46
C ALA A 602 -4.85 -19.91 -1.13
N THR A 603 -4.85 -18.81 -0.38
CA THR A 603 -5.08 -17.47 -0.93
C THR A 603 -3.99 -17.10 -1.94
N CYS A 604 -2.71 -17.28 -1.62
CA CYS A 604 -1.61 -17.03 -2.56
C CYS A 604 -1.76 -17.83 -3.87
N GLY A 605 -2.09 -19.13 -3.77
CA GLY A 605 -2.27 -19.99 -4.95
C GLY A 605 -3.45 -19.59 -5.82
N LEU A 606 -4.59 -19.27 -5.21
CA LEU A 606 -5.77 -18.82 -5.96
C LEU A 606 -5.63 -17.40 -6.51
N MET A 607 -4.87 -16.53 -5.84
CA MET A 607 -4.49 -15.22 -6.36
C MET A 607 -3.64 -15.36 -7.64
N LEU A 608 -2.66 -16.26 -7.64
CA LEU A 608 -1.88 -16.59 -8.83
C LEU A 608 -2.77 -17.05 -9.98
N ALA A 609 -3.70 -17.96 -9.71
CA ALA A 609 -4.65 -18.44 -10.71
C ALA A 609 -5.55 -17.32 -11.24
N ALA A 610 -6.09 -16.47 -10.36
CA ALA A 610 -6.97 -15.38 -10.74
C ALA A 610 -6.28 -14.33 -11.62
N PHE A 611 -5.00 -14.05 -11.35
CA PHE A 611 -4.21 -13.10 -12.14
C PHE A 611 -3.78 -13.64 -13.50
N CYS A 612 -3.78 -14.96 -13.71
CA CYS A 612 -3.57 -15.54 -15.04
C CYS A 612 -4.77 -15.27 -15.98
N VAL A 613 -5.99 -15.14 -15.44
CA VAL A 613 -7.22 -15.10 -16.25
C VAL A 613 -7.25 -13.95 -17.26
N PRO A 614 -6.89 -12.68 -16.91
CA PRO A 614 -6.85 -11.59 -17.89
C PRO A 614 -5.92 -11.84 -19.07
N PHE A 615 -4.77 -12.50 -18.84
CA PHE A 615 -3.77 -12.77 -19.90
C PHE A 615 -4.20 -13.87 -20.86
N LEU A 616 -5.31 -14.58 -20.57
CA LEU A 616 -5.92 -15.50 -21.53
C LEU A 616 -6.62 -14.74 -22.66
N VAL A 617 -7.12 -13.53 -22.39
CA VAL A 617 -7.96 -12.76 -23.34
C VAL A 617 -7.28 -11.51 -23.88
N ILE A 618 -6.28 -10.97 -23.18
CA ILE A 618 -5.55 -9.77 -23.61
C ILE A 618 -4.71 -10.08 -24.89
N PRO A 619 -4.80 -9.26 -25.95
CA PRO A 619 -3.89 -9.33 -27.08
C PRO A 619 -2.48 -8.86 -26.69
N ASP A 620 -1.43 -9.42 -27.30
CA ASP A 620 -0.02 -9.07 -27.05
C ASP A 620 0.39 -9.12 -25.55
N TYR A 621 -0.21 -10.08 -24.83
CA TYR A 621 -0.09 -10.24 -23.38
C TYR A 621 1.35 -10.45 -22.90
N GLU A 622 2.22 -10.96 -23.77
CA GLU A 622 3.62 -11.33 -23.49
C GLU A 622 4.45 -10.15 -22.99
N ASN A 623 4.25 -8.95 -23.55
CA ASN A 623 4.99 -7.74 -23.17
C ASN A 623 4.62 -7.22 -21.78
N ASN A 624 3.42 -7.57 -21.29
CA ASN A 624 2.88 -7.09 -20.02
C ASN A 624 2.99 -8.13 -18.88
N LEU A 625 3.30 -9.38 -19.21
CA LEU A 625 3.33 -10.49 -18.26
C LEU A 625 4.37 -10.30 -17.16
N GLU A 626 5.58 -9.86 -17.51
CA GLU A 626 6.68 -9.69 -16.56
C GLU A 626 6.34 -8.65 -15.48
N TRP A 627 5.81 -7.50 -15.91
CA TRP A 627 5.36 -6.43 -15.02
C TRP A 627 4.21 -6.87 -14.12
N ALA A 628 3.22 -7.57 -14.69
CA ALA A 628 2.07 -8.06 -13.92
C ALA A 628 2.44 -9.13 -12.90
N ALA A 629 3.32 -10.06 -13.27
CA ALA A 629 3.82 -11.10 -12.37
C ALA A 629 4.63 -10.51 -11.22
N GLY A 630 5.53 -9.55 -11.50
CA GLY A 630 6.27 -8.83 -10.48
C GLY A 630 5.35 -8.12 -9.47
N ARG A 631 4.31 -7.43 -9.94
CA ARG A 631 3.32 -6.75 -9.09
C ARG A 631 2.51 -7.71 -8.23
N LEU A 632 2.05 -8.84 -8.79
CA LEU A 632 1.33 -9.87 -8.02
C LEU A 632 2.20 -10.42 -6.88
N VAL A 633 3.45 -10.76 -7.18
CA VAL A 633 4.40 -11.31 -6.20
C VAL A 633 4.50 -10.42 -4.95
N MET A 634 4.49 -9.09 -5.14
CA MET A 634 4.52 -8.13 -4.03
C MET A 634 3.25 -8.13 -3.18
N GLN A 635 2.08 -8.37 -3.79
CA GLN A 635 0.81 -8.45 -3.05
C GLN A 635 0.72 -9.70 -2.17
N ILE A 636 1.22 -10.84 -2.64
CA ILE A 636 1.10 -12.13 -1.95
C ILE A 636 2.28 -12.43 -0.99
N ALA A 637 3.40 -11.72 -1.15
CA ALA A 637 4.59 -11.87 -0.32
C ALA A 637 4.34 -11.76 1.21
N PRO A 638 3.52 -10.82 1.72
CA PRO A 638 3.24 -10.72 3.14
C PRO A 638 2.55 -11.99 3.69
N LEU A 639 1.58 -12.52 2.94
CA LEU A 639 0.86 -13.76 3.28
C LEU A 639 1.79 -14.98 3.24
N ALA A 640 2.63 -15.09 2.20
CA ALA A 640 3.61 -16.17 2.08
C ALA A 640 4.63 -16.13 3.23
N THR A 641 5.10 -14.93 3.60
CA THR A 641 6.05 -14.75 4.70
C THR A 641 5.42 -15.09 6.04
N TRP A 642 4.16 -14.69 6.27
CA TRP A 642 3.41 -15.11 7.44
C TRP A 642 3.35 -16.65 7.55
N SER A 643 2.96 -17.34 6.48
CA SER A 643 2.91 -18.80 6.46
C SER A 643 4.28 -19.43 6.77
N LEU A 644 5.36 -18.91 6.18
CA LEU A 644 6.72 -19.36 6.47
C LEU A 644 7.08 -19.17 7.94
N VAL A 645 6.82 -17.98 8.50
CA VAL A 645 7.13 -17.66 9.89
C VAL A 645 6.38 -18.57 10.86
N VAL A 646 5.07 -18.80 10.64
CA VAL A 646 4.27 -19.68 11.48
C VAL A 646 4.79 -21.13 11.43
N MET A 647 5.16 -21.61 10.25
CA MET A 647 5.74 -22.96 10.10
C MET A 647 7.08 -23.10 10.82
N LEU A 648 7.97 -22.12 10.68
CA LEU A 648 9.29 -22.14 11.32
C LEU A 648 9.20 -22.11 12.86
N HIS A 649 8.23 -21.37 13.42
CA HIS A 649 8.07 -21.29 14.88
C HIS A 649 7.39 -22.51 15.50
N ARG A 650 6.60 -23.27 14.71
CA ARG A 650 5.96 -24.51 15.19
C ARG A 650 6.90 -25.70 15.26
N GLY A 651 7.93 -25.76 14.42
CA GLY A 651 8.98 -26.77 14.53
C GLY A 651 9.78 -26.71 15.84
N GLU A 652 9.65 -25.63 16.63
CA GLU A 652 10.39 -25.42 17.87
C GLU A 652 9.62 -25.92 19.13
N THR A 653 8.30 -26.13 19.04
CA THR A 653 7.48 -26.72 20.11
C THR A 653 7.61 -28.26 20.12
N ASN A 654 7.84 -28.86 21.29
CA ASN A 654 8.00 -30.32 21.42
C ASN A 654 6.72 -31.06 20.98
N PRO A 655 6.81 -32.25 20.36
CA PRO A 655 5.67 -33.10 20.00
C PRO A 655 4.94 -33.74 21.21
N VAL A 656 5.22 -33.29 22.44
CA VAL A 656 4.66 -33.90 23.67
C VAL A 656 3.30 -33.29 24.04
N ASP A 657 2.91 -32.15 23.46
CA ASP A 657 1.61 -31.48 23.68
C ASP A 657 0.71 -31.48 22.43
N GLU A 658 0.78 -32.53 21.59
CA GLU A 658 -0.07 -32.69 20.39
C GLU A 658 -1.58 -32.87 20.68
N SER A 659 -2.06 -32.69 21.92
CA SER A 659 -3.47 -32.90 22.25
C SER A 659 -4.33 -31.63 22.34
N VAL A 660 -3.79 -30.42 22.15
CA VAL A 660 -4.59 -29.20 22.28
C VAL A 660 -4.31 -28.23 21.14
N ASP A 661 -4.88 -28.53 19.97
CA ASP A 661 -4.99 -27.57 18.88
C ASP A 661 -6.06 -26.55 19.27
N ALA A 662 -5.67 -25.43 19.89
CA ALA A 662 -6.59 -24.43 20.45
C ALA A 662 -7.49 -23.74 19.39
N LEU A 663 -7.20 -23.95 18.11
CA LEU A 663 -7.97 -23.46 16.95
C LEU A 663 -8.74 -24.56 16.22
N ALA A 664 -8.50 -25.84 16.53
CA ALA A 664 -9.40 -26.92 16.13
C ALA A 664 -10.52 -26.99 17.16
N GLY A 665 -11.73 -26.64 16.74
CA GLY A 665 -12.91 -26.83 17.57
C GLY A 665 -13.15 -28.32 17.80
N ASP A 666 -12.61 -28.88 18.87
CA ASP A 666 -13.00 -30.21 19.34
C ASP A 666 -14.36 -30.13 20.02
N GLY A 667 -15.39 -30.39 19.21
CA GLY A 667 -16.67 -30.87 19.67
C GLY A 667 -16.58 -32.37 19.95
N ALA A 668 -16.63 -32.71 21.24
CA ALA A 668 -16.96 -34.03 21.78
C ALA A 668 -15.95 -35.17 21.58
N ARG A 669 -15.26 -35.51 22.68
CA ARG A 669 -15.39 -36.81 23.36
C ARG A 669 -14.69 -36.79 24.72
N VAL A 670 -15.48 -36.54 25.77
CA VAL A 670 -15.19 -37.01 27.12
C VAL A 670 -16.37 -37.91 27.51
N GLY A 671 -16.09 -39.18 27.80
CA GLY A 671 -16.96 -40.05 28.59
C GLY A 671 -17.47 -41.34 27.93
N ARG A 672 -17.21 -42.46 28.62
CA ARG A 672 -17.54 -43.90 28.40
C ARG A 672 -16.42 -44.68 27.69
N GLU A 673 -15.69 -45.59 28.32
CA GLU A 673 -15.68 -46.24 29.65
C GLU A 673 -14.25 -46.28 30.20
#